data_AF-A0A7J8F6F6-F1
#
_entry.id   AF-A0A7J8F6F6-F1
#
_cell.length_a   1.000
_cell.length_b   1.000
_cell.length_c   1.000
_cell.angle_alpha   90.00
_cell.angle_beta   90.00
_cell.angle_gamma   90.00
#
_symmetry.space_group_name_H-M   'P 1'
#
loop_
_entity.id
_entity.type
_entity.pdbx_description
1 polymer ?
#
loop_
_entity_poly.entity_id
_entity_poly.type
_entity_poly.pdbx_seq_one_letter_code
_entity_poly.pdbx_strand_id
1 'polypeptide(L)'
;MAEMDLVAEFPQPAGAARWAEVMARFAARLGAQGRRVVLVTSGGTKVPLEARPVRFLDNFSSGRRGATSAEAFLAAGYAVLFLYRARSAFPFAHRFPPQTWLSALRPTSPANSGLLSLEVEEKTLPGFAAALRSYQQAAAAGTFLAVEFTTLADYLHLLQAAAQALNPLGSSAMFYLAAAVSDFYVPVSEMPEHKIQSSGGPLQCSEDMLRTASRNLEELSVKDMEKMKEVGNDTNRVCNLPEEREAFSHGYEKENKHLTHEFKELQLKQEAQIKEVKEMWYQEGSELALSSPSEQIAYLLVDRSKLLSKLELGDSKPESQRCMSGNLQKKCAQSHNEDIEKDKTSQNGTERDVEQIAKRLRMVHEEIQRFTDELQGNEKEQSKLDFALENAQLEIEKLKKNLTKLRENDSIDLKKAKEHNQRLNEEILALRTRVRSLDSERKVLGEVVERLKGEIRESQENKQLGNHSPGKTVGAEQKEQNASCREKLKYQQQEEVQQLRQNLHRLQVLCNSAEKELRYERGKNLDLKQQNSLLQEESVKIKIELKQAQQKLLDSVKLYSSPPAEWKQCQQKIKELELEVLTQAQIIKSQNSLQEKLAQEKSKVADAEEKILDLQQKLEHAHKVCLTDACILGKKQLEERIKEATENEAKIKQQYQEEQQKRKLLDQNINELQKEVKILQDKENVLERTNFQQQYRIQQQEAQLKQLENNKRKSDAYLKSNQELLKKVSGLQQEKKALHKECRRFVKQIDVHMRNYNKKCYDHKTKLHRVKNRFIHEVEQRDDRIKLLENENGILRQKLEKEKAFQDQILAQNNNLLLENRKLLEQLTEQEKLIEDNRCTISSVQHRVFFLDKENKQLQENRLQLTEQVGLLKRVIRSIQIFRGQETIFSSTSKYEVLNKILPLSNSS
;
A
#
# COMPACT_ATOMS: atom_id res chain seq x y z
N MET A 1 21.20 16.90 24.56
CA MET A 1 20.31 15.74 24.79
C MET A 1 20.81 15.08 26.05
N ALA A 2 19.97 14.93 27.08
CA ALA A 2 20.35 14.18 28.27
C ALA A 2 20.50 12.70 27.89
N GLU A 3 21.64 12.09 28.19
CA GLU A 3 21.78 10.63 28.18
C GLU A 3 20.81 10.08 29.22
N MET A 4 19.64 9.61 28.78
CA MET A 4 18.80 8.75 29.61
C MET A 4 19.59 7.47 29.84
N ASP A 5 19.91 7.21 31.10
CA ASP A 5 20.58 5.98 31.50
C ASP A 5 19.59 4.83 31.33
N LEU A 6 19.64 4.17 30.16
CA LEU A 6 18.70 3.15 29.71
C LEU A 6 18.56 2.00 30.72
N VAL A 7 19.62 1.77 31.51
CA VAL A 7 19.72 0.74 32.56
C VAL A 7 18.90 1.12 33.80
N ALA A 8 18.78 2.41 34.12
CA ALA A 8 18.05 2.87 35.29
C ALA A 8 16.52 2.74 35.12
N GLU A 9 16.05 2.85 33.88
CA GLU A 9 14.62 2.87 33.59
C GLU A 9 14.06 1.56 33.02
N PHE A 10 14.87 0.82 32.26
CA PHE A 10 14.51 -0.48 31.71
C PHE A 10 15.45 -1.55 32.26
N PRO A 11 14.95 -2.50 33.09
CA PRO A 11 15.77 -3.59 33.59
C PRO A 11 16.37 -4.39 32.44
N GLN A 12 17.66 -4.68 32.54
CA GLN A 12 18.36 -5.38 31.48
C GLN A 12 17.84 -6.83 31.33
N PRO A 13 17.52 -7.29 30.11
CA PRO A 13 17.07 -8.65 29.87
C PRO A 13 18.12 -9.68 30.27
N ALA A 14 17.67 -10.81 30.79
CA ALA A 14 18.53 -11.96 31.06
C ALA A 14 19.24 -12.40 29.75
N GLY A 15 20.56 -12.33 29.73
CA GLY A 15 21.37 -12.71 28.56
C GLY A 15 21.67 -11.58 27.56
N ALA A 16 21.31 -10.33 27.83
CA ALA A 16 21.64 -9.20 26.95
C ALA A 16 23.15 -9.07 26.67
N ALA A 17 24.00 -9.23 27.69
CA ALA A 17 25.46 -9.20 27.53
C ALA A 17 25.98 -10.29 26.59
N ARG A 18 25.44 -11.51 26.70
CA ARG A 18 25.76 -12.63 25.79
C ARG A 18 25.35 -12.28 24.35
N TRP A 19 24.17 -11.71 24.16
CA TRP A 19 23.71 -11.30 22.83
C TRP A 19 24.57 -10.18 22.25
N ALA A 20 24.97 -9.19 23.05
CA ALA A 20 25.90 -8.14 22.62
C ALA A 20 27.21 -8.73 22.09
N GLU A 21 27.78 -9.70 22.81
CA GLU A 21 29.00 -10.39 22.39
C GLU A 21 28.80 -11.19 21.08
N VAL A 22 27.69 -11.93 20.96
CA VAL A 22 27.37 -12.68 19.73
C VAL A 22 27.21 -11.75 18.53
N MET A 23 26.51 -10.62 18.70
CA MET A 23 26.32 -9.62 17.64
C MET A 23 27.65 -8.96 17.25
N ALA A 24 28.50 -8.61 18.22
CA ALA A 24 29.80 -8.01 17.97
C ALA A 24 30.71 -8.95 17.18
N ARG A 25 30.79 -10.24 17.58
CA ARG A 25 31.57 -11.25 16.83
C ARG A 25 31.02 -11.46 15.41
N PHE A 26 29.70 -11.48 15.26
CA PHE A 26 29.04 -11.62 13.95
C PHE A 26 29.41 -10.45 13.03
N ALA A 27 29.25 -9.21 13.51
CA ALA A 27 29.58 -8.00 12.75
C ALA A 27 31.07 -7.92 12.43
N ALA A 28 31.96 -8.17 13.41
CA ALA A 28 33.41 -8.12 13.22
C ALA A 28 33.89 -9.13 12.15
N ARG A 29 33.39 -10.38 12.20
CA ARG A 29 33.73 -11.42 11.22
C ARG A 29 33.34 -11.01 9.80
N LEU A 30 32.14 -10.46 9.63
CA LEU A 30 31.61 -10.09 8.32
C LEU A 30 32.25 -8.79 7.80
N GLY A 31 32.57 -7.85 8.69
CA GLY A 31 33.37 -6.67 8.38
C GLY A 31 34.77 -7.03 7.85
N ALA A 32 35.44 -7.99 8.49
CA ALA A 32 36.73 -8.49 8.02
C ALA A 32 36.67 -9.15 6.63
N GLN A 33 35.49 -9.66 6.23
CA GLN A 33 35.24 -10.21 4.90
C GLN A 33 34.79 -9.15 3.87
N GLY A 34 34.75 -7.87 4.25
CA GLY A 34 34.25 -6.78 3.39
C GLY A 34 32.75 -6.87 3.08
N ARG A 35 31.99 -7.64 3.87
CA ARG A 35 30.57 -7.88 3.62
C ARG A 35 29.72 -6.82 4.31
N ARG A 36 28.73 -6.29 3.58
CA ARG A 36 27.75 -5.35 4.14
C ARG A 36 26.81 -6.07 5.10
N VAL A 37 26.51 -5.43 6.23
CA VAL A 37 25.65 -6.00 7.27
C VAL A 37 24.44 -5.11 7.47
N VAL A 38 23.25 -5.71 7.54
CA VAL A 38 22.00 -5.00 7.81
C VAL A 38 21.35 -5.52 9.10
N LEU A 39 20.99 -4.60 9.99
CA LEU A 39 20.09 -4.86 11.09
C LEU A 39 18.65 -4.75 10.60
N VAL A 40 17.89 -5.83 10.66
CA VAL A 40 16.46 -5.84 10.37
C VAL A 40 15.72 -6.04 11.68
N THR A 41 14.94 -5.05 12.10
CA THR A 41 14.03 -5.21 13.25
C THR A 41 12.64 -5.64 12.76
N SER A 42 12.01 -6.64 13.37
CA SER A 42 10.71 -7.16 12.91
C SER A 42 9.76 -7.57 14.03
N GLY A 43 8.44 -7.44 13.81
CA GLY A 43 7.42 -7.74 14.81
C GLY A 43 7.15 -6.57 15.76
N GLY A 44 6.28 -6.77 16.74
CA GLY A 44 5.84 -5.75 17.69
C GLY A 44 6.43 -5.90 19.09
N THR A 45 6.57 -4.80 19.81
CA THR A 45 6.93 -4.85 21.24
C THR A 45 5.69 -4.95 22.11
N LYS A 46 5.83 -5.61 23.27
CA LYS A 46 4.83 -5.56 24.34
C LYS A 46 5.33 -4.79 25.55
N VAL A 47 4.43 -4.12 26.25
CA VAL A 47 4.72 -3.39 27.48
C VAL A 47 3.93 -4.04 28.62
N PRO A 48 4.60 -4.50 29.70
CA PRO A 48 3.91 -5.00 30.88
C PRO A 48 3.18 -3.86 31.61
N LEU A 49 1.97 -4.13 32.10
CA LEU A 49 1.23 -3.19 32.95
C LEU A 49 1.48 -3.44 34.44
N GLU A 50 2.04 -4.59 34.80
CA GLU A 50 2.30 -5.04 36.17
C GLU A 50 3.70 -5.67 36.27
N ALA A 51 4.39 -5.56 37.41
CA ALA A 51 5.75 -6.09 37.58
C ALA A 51 5.81 -7.62 37.52
N ARG A 52 4.71 -8.29 37.93
CA ARG A 52 4.43 -9.71 37.64
C ARG A 52 3.39 -9.76 36.51
N PRO A 53 3.82 -9.64 35.25
CA PRO A 53 2.92 -9.22 34.19
C PRO A 53 1.96 -10.34 33.81
N VAL A 54 0.68 -10.04 33.92
CA VAL A 54 -0.41 -10.88 33.40
C VAL A 54 -1.16 -10.18 32.27
N ARG A 55 -1.06 -8.85 32.19
CA ARG A 55 -1.58 -8.04 31.08
C ARG A 55 -0.44 -7.25 30.43
N PHE A 56 -0.59 -7.05 29.12
CA PHE A 56 0.36 -6.31 28.31
C PHE A 56 -0.36 -5.40 27.33
N LEU A 57 0.22 -4.24 27.04
CA LEU A 57 -0.07 -3.47 25.83
C LEU A 57 0.80 -4.03 24.70
N ASP A 58 0.23 -4.43 23.58
CA ASP A 58 0.95 -5.08 22.48
C ASP A 58 0.79 -4.28 21.18
N ASN A 59 1.91 -3.85 20.60
CA ASN A 59 1.91 -3.17 19.32
C ASN A 59 1.78 -4.22 18.20
N PHE A 60 0.65 -4.23 17.51
CA PHE A 60 0.38 -5.28 16.53
C PHE A 60 1.31 -5.20 15.31
N SER A 61 2.12 -6.23 15.11
CA SER A 61 2.84 -6.47 13.87
C SER A 61 3.07 -7.96 13.64
N SER A 62 2.62 -8.46 12.48
CA SER A 62 2.83 -9.86 12.10
C SER A 62 4.31 -10.20 11.82
N GLY A 63 5.17 -9.20 11.62
CA GLY A 63 6.58 -9.39 11.26
C GLY A 63 6.84 -9.78 9.80
N ARG A 64 5.80 -9.93 8.96
CA ARG A 64 5.93 -10.40 7.57
C ARG A 64 6.87 -9.53 6.74
N ARG A 65 6.74 -8.20 6.81
CA ARG A 65 7.62 -7.28 6.07
C ARG A 65 9.09 -7.50 6.42
N GLY A 66 9.43 -7.48 7.72
CA GLY A 66 10.81 -7.68 8.14
C GLY A 66 11.36 -9.05 7.75
N ALA A 67 10.56 -10.11 7.87
CA ALA A 67 10.97 -11.46 7.45
C ALA A 67 11.26 -11.52 5.94
N THR A 68 10.36 -11.00 5.10
CA THR A 68 10.56 -10.96 3.64
C THR A 68 11.72 -10.05 3.23
N SER A 69 11.91 -8.91 3.90
CA SER A 69 13.06 -8.03 3.67
C SER A 69 14.38 -8.71 4.01
N ALA A 70 14.45 -9.47 5.11
CA ALA A 70 15.64 -10.24 5.47
C ALA A 70 16.01 -11.26 4.39
N GLU A 71 15.03 -11.96 3.82
CA GLU A 71 15.26 -12.89 2.70
C GLU A 71 15.81 -12.18 1.46
N ALA A 72 15.25 -11.01 1.13
CA ALA A 72 15.72 -10.20 -0.01
C ALA A 72 17.14 -9.67 0.22
N PHE A 73 17.48 -9.23 1.44
CA PHE A 73 18.84 -8.79 1.77
C PHE A 73 19.85 -9.94 1.68
N LEU A 74 19.51 -11.13 2.19
CA LEU A 74 20.36 -12.31 2.03
C LEU A 74 20.58 -12.65 0.55
N ALA A 75 19.54 -12.60 -0.28
CA ALA A 75 19.64 -12.82 -1.71
C ALA A 75 20.49 -11.75 -2.43
N ALA A 76 20.46 -10.50 -1.96
CA ALA A 76 21.30 -9.41 -2.44
C ALA A 76 22.74 -9.45 -1.93
N GLY A 77 23.12 -10.50 -1.17
CA GLY A 77 24.48 -10.72 -0.69
C GLY A 77 24.83 -10.00 0.62
N TYR A 78 23.87 -9.34 1.29
CA TYR A 78 24.08 -8.81 2.63
C TYR A 78 24.15 -9.94 3.67
N ALA A 79 24.83 -9.67 4.77
CA ALA A 79 24.60 -10.42 6.00
C ALA A 79 23.53 -9.73 6.84
N VAL A 80 22.64 -10.51 7.45
CA VAL A 80 21.45 -10.01 8.13
C VAL A 80 21.50 -10.37 9.61
N LEU A 81 21.44 -9.33 10.45
CA LEU A 81 21.12 -9.43 11.87
C LEU A 81 19.61 -9.19 12.01
N PHE A 82 18.87 -10.25 12.31
CA PHE A 82 17.41 -10.23 12.39
C PHE A 82 16.96 -10.16 13.85
N LEU A 83 16.72 -8.95 14.35
CA LEU A 83 16.19 -8.69 15.68
C LEU A 83 14.66 -8.73 15.62
N TYR A 84 14.02 -9.76 16.17
CA TYR A 84 12.60 -10.01 15.91
C TYR A 84 11.79 -10.40 17.13
N ARG A 85 10.49 -10.10 17.10
CA ARG A 85 9.57 -10.51 18.16
C ARG A 85 9.43 -12.03 18.15
N ALA A 86 9.64 -12.67 19.30
CA ALA A 86 9.40 -14.10 19.46
C ALA A 86 7.99 -14.48 18.95
N ARG A 87 7.94 -15.55 18.15
CA ARG A 87 6.72 -16.06 17.49
C ARG A 87 6.08 -15.14 16.43
N SER A 88 6.76 -14.09 15.97
CA SER A 88 6.35 -13.38 14.74
C SER A 88 6.80 -14.14 13.49
N ALA A 89 6.44 -13.63 12.30
CA ALA A 89 6.94 -14.19 11.04
C ALA A 89 8.48 -14.25 11.03
N PHE A 90 9.01 -15.42 10.67
CA PHE A 90 10.43 -15.70 10.58
C PHE A 90 10.83 -15.91 9.11
N PRO A 91 12.02 -15.44 8.68
CA PRO A 91 12.50 -15.60 7.31
C PRO A 91 12.41 -17.05 6.83
N PHE A 92 11.92 -17.25 5.61
CA PHE A 92 11.62 -18.52 4.94
C PHE A 92 10.44 -19.29 5.54
N ALA A 93 10.39 -19.45 6.87
CA ALA A 93 9.37 -20.22 7.56
C ALA A 93 7.97 -19.59 7.48
N HIS A 94 7.86 -18.26 7.44
CA HIS A 94 6.57 -17.57 7.44
C HIS A 94 5.67 -17.88 6.22
N ARG A 95 6.26 -18.41 5.14
CA ARG A 95 5.57 -18.83 3.91
C ARG A 95 4.85 -20.18 4.10
N PHE A 96 5.25 -20.95 5.11
CA PHE A 96 4.80 -22.31 5.36
C PHE A 96 4.28 -22.44 6.81
N PRO A 97 3.03 -22.03 7.08
CA PRO A 97 2.46 -22.16 8.42
C PRO A 97 2.32 -23.65 8.82
N PRO A 98 2.19 -23.96 10.13
CA PRO A 98 2.17 -25.34 10.65
C PRO A 98 1.24 -26.29 9.91
N GLN A 99 0.02 -25.85 9.61
CA GLN A 99 -0.99 -26.67 8.94
C GLN A 99 -0.55 -27.09 7.53
N THR A 100 0.19 -26.23 6.82
CA THR A 100 0.62 -26.52 5.44
C THR A 100 1.66 -27.63 5.42
N TRP A 101 2.77 -27.51 6.17
CA TRP A 101 3.83 -28.52 6.11
C TRP A 101 3.48 -29.81 6.85
N LEU A 102 2.66 -29.77 7.90
CA LEU A 102 2.15 -30.98 8.56
C LEU A 102 1.26 -31.83 7.65
N SER A 103 0.50 -31.19 6.75
CA SER A 103 -0.39 -31.91 5.82
C SER A 103 0.33 -32.41 4.56
N ALA A 104 1.43 -31.75 4.19
CA ALA A 104 2.12 -31.99 2.93
C ALA A 104 3.34 -32.92 3.05
N LEU A 105 4.10 -32.87 4.15
CA LEU A 105 5.25 -33.74 4.36
C LEU A 105 4.80 -35.15 4.77
N ARG A 106 5.25 -36.16 4.04
CA ARG A 106 4.96 -37.58 4.33
C ARG A 106 6.27 -38.33 4.62
N PRO A 107 6.33 -39.16 5.67
CA PRO A 107 7.49 -40.00 5.92
C PRO A 107 7.56 -41.12 4.88
N THR A 108 8.72 -41.29 4.26
CA THR A 108 9.02 -42.45 3.42
C THR A 108 9.40 -43.63 4.32
N SER A 109 9.11 -44.88 3.91
CA SER A 109 9.34 -46.10 4.71
C SER A 109 10.72 -46.17 5.37
N PRO A 110 10.86 -46.87 6.53
CA PRO A 110 12.07 -46.78 7.34
C PRO A 110 13.28 -47.36 6.59
N ALA A 111 14.18 -46.48 6.16
CA ALA A 111 15.56 -46.88 5.95
C ALA A 111 16.19 -47.12 7.33
N ASN A 112 16.85 -48.27 7.52
CA ASN A 112 17.53 -48.67 8.76
C ASN A 112 18.73 -47.77 9.15
N SER A 113 18.76 -46.50 8.75
CA SER A 113 19.93 -45.61 8.84
C SER A 113 19.85 -44.52 9.91
N GLY A 114 18.78 -44.46 10.72
CA GLY A 114 18.59 -43.36 11.70
C GLY A 114 18.36 -41.99 11.06
N LEU A 115 18.25 -41.92 9.74
CA LEU A 115 17.96 -40.71 8.96
C LEU A 115 16.50 -40.73 8.49
N LEU A 116 15.75 -39.67 8.81
CA LEU A 116 14.36 -39.50 8.38
C LEU A 116 14.31 -39.06 6.91
N SER A 117 13.66 -39.85 6.06
CA SER A 117 13.31 -39.47 4.68
C SER A 117 11.90 -38.91 4.62
N LEU A 118 11.73 -37.74 4.00
CA LEU A 118 10.45 -37.07 3.82
C LEU A 118 10.21 -36.85 2.33
N GLU A 119 9.00 -37.16 1.87
CA GLU A 119 8.51 -36.85 0.54
C GLU A 119 7.44 -35.76 0.58
N VAL A 120 7.39 -34.94 -0.47
CA VAL A 120 6.42 -33.85 -0.62
C VAL A 120 6.12 -33.60 -2.09
N GLU A 121 4.86 -33.38 -2.42
CA GLU A 121 4.48 -32.93 -3.76
C GLU A 121 4.75 -31.42 -3.89
N GLU A 122 5.57 -31.01 -4.85
CA GLU A 122 6.01 -29.62 -5.02
C GLU A 122 4.85 -28.63 -5.19
N LYS A 123 3.73 -29.06 -5.80
CA LYS A 123 2.50 -28.24 -5.93
C LYS A 123 1.87 -27.89 -4.58
N THR A 124 2.02 -28.75 -3.57
CA THR A 124 1.42 -28.56 -2.24
C THR A 124 2.26 -27.66 -1.33
N LEU A 125 3.57 -27.62 -1.57
CA LEU A 125 4.55 -26.80 -0.85
C LEU A 125 5.49 -26.08 -1.83
N PRO A 126 4.97 -25.12 -2.63
CA PRO A 126 5.74 -24.47 -3.67
C PRO A 126 6.92 -23.69 -3.08
N GLY A 127 8.11 -23.93 -3.62
CA GLY A 127 9.34 -23.22 -3.22
C GLY A 127 9.90 -23.63 -1.85
N PHE A 128 9.36 -24.66 -1.18
CA PHE A 128 9.85 -25.12 0.13
C PHE A 128 11.31 -25.58 0.09
N ALA A 129 11.69 -26.36 -0.93
CA ALA A 129 13.06 -26.80 -1.11
C ALA A 129 14.05 -25.64 -1.37
N ALA A 130 13.61 -24.61 -2.10
CA ALA A 130 14.43 -23.42 -2.35
C ALA A 130 14.61 -22.61 -1.06
N ALA A 131 13.53 -22.41 -0.30
CA ALA A 131 13.57 -21.71 0.99
C ALA A 131 14.49 -22.40 2.01
N LEU A 132 14.42 -23.73 2.11
CA LEU A 132 15.28 -24.52 2.98
C LEU A 132 16.76 -24.40 2.59
N ARG A 133 17.05 -24.51 1.28
CA ARG A 133 18.41 -24.34 0.75
C ARG A 133 18.96 -22.95 1.07
N SER A 134 18.19 -21.89 0.84
CA SER A 134 18.63 -20.52 1.14
C SER A 134 18.92 -20.31 2.64
N TYR A 135 18.07 -20.84 3.52
CA TYR A 135 18.31 -20.78 4.96
C TYR A 135 19.58 -21.55 5.37
N GLN A 136 19.75 -22.78 4.88
CA GLN A 136 20.93 -23.61 5.16
C GLN A 136 22.22 -22.98 4.64
N GLN A 137 22.19 -22.39 3.43
CA GLN A 137 23.32 -21.67 2.86
C GLN A 137 23.70 -20.45 3.71
N ALA A 138 22.71 -19.66 4.15
CA ALA A 138 22.98 -18.51 5.02
C ALA A 138 23.52 -18.92 6.40
N ALA A 139 23.03 -20.03 6.96
CA ALA A 139 23.54 -20.59 8.20
C ALA A 139 24.98 -21.11 8.05
N ALA A 140 25.26 -21.87 6.99
CA ALA A 140 26.60 -22.41 6.70
C ALA A 140 27.63 -21.31 6.42
N ALA A 141 27.23 -20.27 5.67
CA ALA A 141 28.07 -19.10 5.42
C ALA A 141 28.17 -18.17 6.65
N GLY A 142 27.36 -18.38 7.69
CA GLY A 142 27.30 -17.54 8.87
C GLY A 142 26.87 -16.09 8.56
N THR A 143 26.02 -15.90 7.55
CA THR A 143 25.53 -14.58 7.11
C THR A 143 24.18 -14.20 7.71
N PHE A 144 23.55 -15.08 8.48
CA PHE A 144 22.27 -14.83 9.14
C PHE A 144 22.38 -15.06 10.66
N LEU A 145 21.99 -14.05 11.44
CA LEU A 145 21.90 -14.12 12.90
C LEU A 145 20.52 -13.68 13.34
N ALA A 146 19.75 -14.55 13.99
CA ALA A 146 18.44 -14.22 14.54
C ALA A 146 18.54 -14.00 16.06
N VAL A 147 17.95 -12.90 16.53
CA VAL A 147 17.89 -12.55 17.95
C VAL A 147 16.45 -12.19 18.33
N GLU A 148 15.95 -12.82 19.38
CA GLU A 148 14.57 -12.66 19.83
C GLU A 148 14.44 -11.56 20.88
N PHE A 149 13.39 -10.75 20.74
CA PHE A 149 12.88 -9.87 21.79
C PHE A 149 11.39 -10.15 22.03
N THR A 150 10.85 -9.71 23.17
CA THR A 150 9.40 -9.73 23.37
C THR A 150 8.90 -8.39 23.90
N THR A 151 9.53 -7.87 24.95
CA THR A 151 9.14 -6.62 25.58
C THR A 151 9.83 -5.41 24.94
N LEU A 152 9.31 -4.21 25.23
CA LEU A 152 9.99 -2.96 24.86
C LEU A 152 11.40 -2.89 25.49
N ALA A 153 11.56 -3.30 26.74
CA ALA A 153 12.85 -3.34 27.42
C ALA A 153 13.85 -4.25 26.67
N ASP A 154 13.42 -5.45 26.29
CA ASP A 154 14.23 -6.38 25.48
C ASP A 154 14.70 -5.72 24.19
N TYR A 155 13.75 -5.11 23.47
CA TYR A 155 14.02 -4.46 22.20
C TYR A 155 15.04 -3.32 22.33
N LEU A 156 14.88 -2.43 23.31
CA LEU A 156 15.78 -1.27 23.47
C LEU A 156 17.20 -1.70 23.83
N HIS A 157 17.37 -2.62 24.78
CA HIS A 157 18.68 -3.15 25.17
C HIS A 157 19.37 -3.89 24.03
N LEU A 158 18.64 -4.74 23.31
CA LEU A 158 19.18 -5.51 22.19
C LEU A 158 19.47 -4.63 20.96
N LEU A 159 18.66 -3.59 20.73
CA LEU A 159 18.90 -2.60 19.67
C LEU A 159 20.16 -1.79 19.96
N GLN A 160 20.35 -1.35 21.21
CA GLN A 160 21.57 -0.64 21.62
C GLN A 160 22.81 -1.53 21.42
N ALA A 161 22.74 -2.79 21.86
CA ALA A 161 23.81 -3.77 21.67
C ALA A 161 24.10 -4.02 20.18
N ALA A 162 23.06 -4.18 19.35
CA ALA A 162 23.20 -4.33 17.90
C ALA A 162 23.84 -3.09 17.27
N ALA A 163 23.45 -1.90 17.71
CA ALA A 163 24.01 -0.64 17.20
C ALA A 163 25.50 -0.51 17.53
N GLN A 164 25.88 -0.82 18.78
CA GLN A 164 27.28 -0.85 19.20
C GLN A 164 28.09 -1.91 18.43
N ALA A 165 27.53 -3.09 18.18
CA ALA A 165 28.16 -4.15 17.41
C ALA A 165 28.40 -3.76 15.94
N LEU A 166 27.49 -2.97 15.34
CA LEU A 166 27.57 -2.55 13.94
C LEU A 166 28.39 -1.27 13.73
N ASN A 167 28.59 -0.46 14.77
CA ASN A 167 29.33 0.80 14.71
C ASN A 167 30.72 0.68 14.04
N PRO A 168 31.55 -0.36 14.31
CA PRO A 168 32.85 -0.51 13.66
C PRO A 168 32.81 -0.67 12.13
N LEU A 169 31.65 -1.04 11.55
CA LEU A 169 31.49 -1.21 10.10
C LEU A 169 31.24 0.10 9.35
N GLY A 170 30.97 1.21 10.06
CA GLY A 170 30.71 2.51 9.48
C GLY A 170 29.62 2.48 8.40
N SER A 171 29.92 3.01 7.21
CA SER A 171 28.99 3.08 6.07
C SER A 171 28.62 1.72 5.46
N SER A 172 29.28 0.62 5.87
CA SER A 172 28.94 -0.74 5.43
C SER A 172 27.84 -1.39 6.28
N ALA A 173 27.41 -0.74 7.37
CA ALA A 173 26.25 -1.13 8.16
C ALA A 173 24.98 -0.40 7.71
N MET A 174 23.84 -1.10 7.71
CA MET A 174 22.52 -0.54 7.43
C MET A 174 21.54 -0.89 8.56
N PHE A 175 20.62 0.03 8.86
CA PHE A 175 19.53 -0.19 9.82
C PHE A 175 18.19 -0.13 9.09
N TYR A 176 17.50 -1.27 9.03
CA TYR A 176 16.16 -1.42 8.49
C TYR A 176 15.16 -1.65 9.64
N LEU A 177 14.69 -0.55 10.21
CA LEU A 177 13.89 -0.53 11.45
C LEU A 177 12.39 -0.76 11.18
N ALA A 178 11.99 -2.00 10.87
CA ALA A 178 10.60 -2.34 10.53
C ALA A 178 9.73 -2.86 11.70
N ALA A 179 10.22 -2.82 12.94
CA ALA A 179 9.49 -3.25 14.12
C ALA A 179 8.41 -2.23 14.53
N ALA A 180 7.29 -2.69 15.07
CA ALA A 180 6.26 -1.84 15.67
C ALA A 180 6.60 -1.63 17.15
N VAL A 181 7.40 -0.61 17.42
CA VAL A 181 7.85 -0.25 18.77
C VAL A 181 6.73 0.50 19.50
N SER A 182 6.58 0.26 20.80
CA SER A 182 5.56 0.88 21.64
C SER A 182 5.92 2.34 21.93
N ASP A 183 5.01 3.25 21.60
CA ASP A 183 5.18 4.69 21.81
C ASP A 183 5.03 5.08 23.30
N PHE A 184 4.36 4.23 24.09
CA PHE A 184 4.10 4.43 25.50
C PHE A 184 4.59 3.22 26.30
N TYR A 185 5.08 3.47 27.50
CA TYR A 185 5.40 2.45 28.50
C TYR A 185 5.00 2.90 29.90
N VAL A 186 5.02 1.96 30.84
CA VAL A 186 4.81 2.22 32.26
C VAL A 186 6.17 2.15 32.93
N PRO A 187 6.69 3.25 33.54
CA PRO A 187 7.94 3.22 34.29
C PRO A 187 7.90 2.17 35.41
N VAL A 188 9.02 1.48 35.65
CA VAL A 188 9.09 0.42 36.67
C VAL A 188 8.73 0.93 38.06
N SER A 189 9.07 2.19 38.37
CA SER A 189 8.73 2.86 39.64
C SER A 189 7.23 3.07 39.85
N GLU A 190 6.45 3.14 38.77
CA GLU A 190 4.98 3.37 38.80
C GLU A 190 4.19 2.08 38.57
N MET A 191 4.88 0.96 38.35
CA MET A 191 4.26 -0.29 37.95
C MET A 191 3.70 -1.05 39.17
N PRO A 192 2.40 -1.39 39.21
CA PRO A 192 1.85 -2.21 40.28
C PRO A 192 2.47 -3.61 40.28
N GLU A 193 2.81 -4.14 41.46
CA GLU A 193 3.49 -5.44 41.55
C GLU A 193 2.58 -6.62 41.11
N HIS A 194 1.28 -6.50 41.38
CA HIS A 194 0.30 -7.57 41.17
C HIS A 194 -0.80 -7.16 40.18
N LYS A 195 -1.48 -8.19 39.65
CA LYS A 195 -2.62 -8.05 38.72
C LYS A 195 -3.59 -6.97 39.19
N ILE A 196 -3.82 -5.97 38.33
CA ILE A 196 -4.76 -4.89 38.62
C ILE A 196 -6.17 -5.50 38.77
N GLN A 197 -6.79 -5.30 39.95
CA GLN A 197 -8.07 -5.91 40.31
C GLN A 197 -9.25 -5.20 39.61
N SER A 198 -10.24 -5.97 39.16
CA SER A 198 -11.38 -5.47 38.39
C SER A 198 -12.59 -5.04 39.25
N SER A 199 -12.50 -5.12 40.57
CA SER A 199 -13.61 -4.88 41.50
C SER A 199 -13.90 -3.40 41.79
N GLY A 200 -13.07 -2.47 41.30
CA GLY A 200 -13.17 -1.02 41.59
C GLY A 200 -13.85 -0.14 40.54
N GLY A 201 -14.51 -0.71 39.52
CA GLY A 201 -15.07 0.04 38.38
C GLY A 201 -14.23 -0.08 37.10
N PRO A 202 -14.46 0.76 36.06
CA PRO A 202 -13.63 0.77 34.86
C PRO A 202 -12.16 0.92 35.26
N LEU A 203 -11.27 0.13 34.66
CA LEU A 203 -9.83 0.21 34.88
C LEU A 203 -9.38 1.66 34.62
N GLN A 204 -9.24 2.44 35.69
CA GLN A 204 -8.45 3.66 35.66
C GLN A 204 -7.01 3.21 35.51
N CYS A 205 -6.56 2.99 34.26
CA CYS A 205 -5.20 3.41 33.94
C CYS A 205 -5.15 4.84 34.44
N SER A 206 -4.39 5.09 35.50
CA SER A 206 -4.44 6.35 36.25
C SER A 206 -4.48 7.49 35.25
N GLU A 207 -5.42 8.41 35.45
CA GLU A 207 -5.58 9.57 34.59
C GLU A 207 -4.25 10.34 34.45
N ASP A 208 -3.34 10.16 35.40
CA ASP A 208 -1.95 10.59 35.39
C ASP A 208 -1.07 9.84 34.38
N MET A 209 -1.17 8.52 34.21
CA MET A 209 -0.43 7.79 33.15
C MET A 209 -0.91 8.16 31.75
N LEU A 210 -2.23 8.36 31.57
CA LEU A 210 -2.78 8.86 30.30
C LEU A 210 -2.45 10.34 30.07
N ARG A 211 -2.37 11.17 31.12
CA ARG A 211 -1.94 12.58 31.01
C ARG A 211 -0.45 12.72 30.76
N THR A 212 0.39 11.89 31.35
CA THR A 212 1.84 11.85 31.09
C THR A 212 2.09 11.29 29.71
N ALA A 213 1.40 10.22 29.29
CA ALA A 213 1.43 9.73 27.91
C ALA A 213 0.90 10.77 26.91
N SER A 214 -0.15 11.53 27.24
CA SER A 214 -0.71 12.59 26.38
C SER A 214 0.19 13.83 26.31
N ARG A 215 0.83 14.24 27.42
CA ARG A 215 1.85 15.30 27.43
C ARG A 215 3.09 14.88 26.66
N ASN A 216 3.54 13.64 26.85
CA ASN A 216 4.62 13.07 26.07
C ASN A 216 4.21 12.97 24.60
N LEU A 217 2.96 12.64 24.27
CA LEU A 217 2.42 12.70 22.90
C LEU A 217 2.44 14.11 22.33
N GLU A 218 2.14 15.14 23.11
CA GLU A 218 2.18 16.53 22.66
C GLU A 218 3.63 17.00 22.49
N GLU A 219 4.54 16.68 23.41
CA GLU A 219 5.97 17.00 23.26
C GLU A 219 6.67 16.19 22.17
N LEU A 220 6.36 14.90 22.04
CA LEU A 220 6.88 14.03 20.99
C LEU A 220 6.23 14.37 19.65
N SER A 221 4.95 14.73 19.59
CA SER A 221 4.32 15.24 18.36
C SER A 221 4.94 16.56 17.92
N VAL A 222 5.30 17.44 18.85
CA VAL A 222 6.03 18.68 18.54
C VAL A 222 7.45 18.35 18.02
N LYS A 223 8.16 17.42 18.67
CA LYS A 223 9.49 16.95 18.23
C LYS A 223 9.44 16.16 16.91
N ASP A 224 8.41 15.36 16.68
CA ASP A 224 8.18 14.58 15.48
C ASP A 224 7.70 15.46 14.34
N MET A 225 7.01 16.57 14.64
CA MET A 225 6.67 17.60 13.67
C MET A 225 7.90 18.46 13.32
N GLU A 226 8.81 18.70 14.26
CA GLU A 226 10.12 19.32 13.99
C GLU A 226 11.03 18.39 13.17
N LYS A 227 11.10 17.09 13.53
CA LYS A 227 11.81 16.07 12.75
C LYS A 227 11.15 15.80 11.40
N MET A 228 9.83 15.83 11.28
CA MET A 228 9.14 15.76 9.98
C MET A 228 9.38 17.02 9.14
N LYS A 229 9.61 18.18 9.75
CA LYS A 229 10.07 19.37 9.01
C LYS A 229 11.51 19.23 8.57
N GLU A 230 12.36 18.63 9.37
CA GLU A 230 13.77 18.37 9.03
C GLU A 230 13.87 17.31 7.93
N VAL A 231 13.20 16.15 8.10
CA VAL A 231 13.02 15.12 7.07
C VAL A 231 12.28 15.67 5.85
N GLY A 232 11.33 16.59 6.03
CA GLY A 232 10.63 17.31 4.96
C GLY A 232 11.55 18.26 4.18
N ASN A 233 12.49 18.90 4.87
CA ASN A 233 13.52 19.73 4.24
C ASN A 233 14.59 18.88 3.55
N ASP A 234 14.96 17.73 4.13
CA ASP A 234 15.90 16.78 3.53
C ASP A 234 15.28 16.03 2.36
N THR A 235 13.99 15.68 2.43
CA THR A 235 13.24 15.14 1.28
C THR A 235 13.00 16.20 0.22
N ASN A 236 12.72 17.47 0.56
CA ASN A 236 12.69 18.55 -0.43
C ASN A 236 14.06 18.80 -1.06
N ARG A 237 15.16 18.69 -0.31
CA ARG A 237 16.51 18.70 -0.88
C ARG A 237 16.71 17.51 -1.83
N VAL A 238 16.29 16.31 -1.44
CA VAL A 238 16.39 15.10 -2.27
C VAL A 238 15.45 15.12 -3.49
N CYS A 239 14.30 15.78 -3.40
CA CYS A 239 13.33 15.99 -4.49
C CYS A 239 13.74 17.12 -5.43
N ASN A 240 14.53 18.10 -4.98
CA ASN A 240 15.11 19.15 -5.83
C ASN A 240 16.42 18.71 -6.49
N LEU A 241 17.12 17.70 -5.95
CA LEU A 241 18.28 17.09 -6.59
C LEU A 241 18.01 16.55 -8.01
N PRO A 242 16.88 15.89 -8.34
CA PRO A 242 16.57 15.51 -9.72
C PRO A 242 16.28 16.71 -10.62
N GLU A 243 15.66 17.80 -10.15
CA GLU A 243 15.47 19.01 -10.96
C GLU A 243 16.81 19.68 -11.31
N GLU A 244 17.74 19.75 -10.34
CA GLU A 244 19.10 20.23 -10.59
C GLU A 244 19.89 19.27 -11.50
N ARG A 245 19.72 17.95 -11.34
CA ARG A 245 20.34 16.94 -12.21
C ARG A 245 19.78 16.96 -13.62
N GLU A 246 18.48 17.20 -13.79
CA GLU A 246 17.81 17.32 -15.09
C GLU A 246 18.18 18.63 -15.79
N ALA A 247 18.29 19.74 -15.05
CA ALA A 247 18.80 21.01 -15.57
C ALA A 247 20.27 20.90 -16.01
N PHE A 248 21.10 20.22 -15.21
CA PHE A 248 22.49 19.93 -15.57
C PHE A 248 22.57 19.01 -16.79
N SER A 249 21.76 17.94 -16.84
CA SER A 249 21.69 17.02 -17.98
C SER A 249 21.19 17.72 -19.25
N HIS A 250 20.21 18.62 -19.16
CA HIS A 250 19.78 19.47 -20.28
C HIS A 250 20.88 20.43 -20.75
N GLY A 251 21.72 20.92 -19.83
CA GLY A 251 22.93 21.70 -20.15
C GLY A 251 23.90 20.89 -21.03
N TYR A 252 24.26 19.69 -20.57
CA TYR A 252 25.12 18.79 -21.34
C TYR A 252 24.49 18.35 -22.66
N GLU A 253 23.17 18.14 -22.71
CA GLU A 253 22.50 17.75 -23.94
C GLU A 253 22.49 18.89 -24.96
N LYS A 254 22.34 20.14 -24.52
CA LYS A 254 22.49 21.32 -25.39
C LYS A 254 23.92 21.48 -25.89
N GLU A 255 24.90 21.29 -25.00
CA GLU A 255 26.31 21.39 -25.36
C GLU A 255 26.74 20.28 -26.32
N ASN A 256 26.28 19.04 -26.11
CA ASN A 256 26.49 17.93 -27.05
C ASN A 256 25.80 18.18 -28.39
N LYS A 257 24.58 18.75 -28.41
CA LYS A 257 23.91 19.14 -29.66
C LYS A 257 24.70 20.21 -30.41
N HIS A 258 25.27 21.17 -29.68
CA HIS A 258 26.13 22.21 -30.25
C HIS A 258 27.42 21.63 -30.83
N LEU A 259 28.14 20.79 -30.08
CA LEU A 259 29.35 20.11 -30.53
C LEU A 259 29.08 19.18 -31.72
N THR A 260 27.92 18.51 -31.75
CA THR A 260 27.52 17.67 -32.90
C THR A 260 27.27 18.53 -34.14
N HIS A 261 26.73 19.74 -33.98
CA HIS A 261 26.54 20.69 -35.08
C HIS A 261 27.88 21.24 -35.59
N GLU A 262 28.78 21.65 -34.69
CA GLU A 262 30.14 22.07 -35.06
C GLU A 262 30.92 20.95 -35.76
N PHE A 263 30.82 19.72 -35.28
CA PHE A 263 31.46 18.57 -35.92
C PHE A 263 30.93 18.34 -37.34
N LYS A 264 29.61 18.47 -37.56
CA LYS A 264 29.01 18.39 -38.90
C LYS A 264 29.45 19.53 -39.80
N GLU A 265 29.56 20.75 -39.29
CA GLU A 265 30.08 21.88 -40.08
C GLU A 265 31.54 21.66 -40.48
N LEU A 266 32.37 21.16 -39.57
CA LEU A 266 33.76 20.83 -39.87
C LEU A 266 33.87 19.70 -40.90
N GLN A 267 33.00 18.69 -40.81
CA GLN A 267 32.93 17.61 -41.79
C GLN A 267 32.53 18.12 -43.17
N LEU A 268 31.53 19.01 -43.25
CA LEU A 268 31.12 19.65 -44.52
C LEU A 268 32.24 20.51 -45.11
N LYS A 269 33.00 21.23 -44.27
CA LYS A 269 34.18 22.00 -44.70
C LYS A 269 35.28 21.06 -45.25
N GLN A 270 35.52 19.93 -44.59
CA GLN A 270 36.48 18.94 -45.06
C GLN A 270 36.05 18.29 -46.38
N GLU A 271 34.77 17.95 -46.53
CA GLU A 271 34.21 17.42 -47.78
C GLU A 271 34.27 18.44 -48.92
N ALA A 272 34.04 19.72 -48.63
CA ALA A 272 34.21 20.80 -49.61
C ALA A 272 35.66 20.95 -50.07
N GLN A 273 36.62 20.91 -49.14
CA GLN A 273 38.05 20.91 -49.47
C GLN A 273 38.46 19.68 -50.28
N ILE A 274 37.96 18.50 -49.94
CA ILE A 274 38.21 17.27 -50.71
C ILE A 274 37.63 17.39 -52.12
N LYS A 275 36.43 17.98 -52.27
CA LYS A 275 35.84 18.24 -53.60
C LYS A 275 36.66 19.22 -54.41
N GLU A 276 37.12 20.30 -53.79
CA GLU A 276 37.95 21.32 -54.45
C GLU A 276 39.29 20.74 -54.90
N VAL A 277 39.94 19.94 -54.05
CA VAL A 277 41.13 19.16 -54.43
C VAL A 277 40.78 18.20 -55.57
N LYS A 278 39.70 17.43 -55.47
CA LYS A 278 39.31 16.49 -56.53
C LYS A 278 39.05 17.19 -57.87
N GLU A 279 38.42 18.37 -57.86
CA GLU A 279 38.21 19.21 -59.05
C GLU A 279 39.54 19.71 -59.65
N MET A 280 40.48 20.18 -58.83
CA MET A 280 41.81 20.58 -59.30
C MET A 280 42.54 19.42 -59.99
N TRP A 281 42.40 18.20 -59.48
CA TRP A 281 43.02 17.01 -60.05
C TRP A 281 42.34 16.52 -61.34
N TYR A 282 41.02 16.72 -61.48
CA TYR A 282 40.31 16.50 -62.73
C TYR A 282 40.74 17.51 -63.83
N GLN A 283 41.05 18.75 -63.46
CA GLN A 283 41.51 19.78 -64.40
C GLN A 283 42.94 19.50 -64.94
N GLU A 284 43.78 18.81 -64.17
CA GLU A 284 45.12 18.38 -64.61
C GLU A 284 45.12 17.09 -65.46
N GLY A 285 43.96 16.50 -65.76
CA GLY A 285 43.84 15.40 -66.72
C GLY A 285 44.48 14.07 -66.29
N SER A 286 44.66 13.85 -64.98
CA SER A 286 45.25 12.61 -64.44
C SER A 286 44.17 11.58 -64.06
N GLU A 287 44.32 10.34 -64.54
CA GLU A 287 43.46 9.18 -64.18
C GLU A 287 43.52 8.75 -62.69
N LEU A 288 44.32 9.44 -61.88
CA LEU A 288 44.52 9.16 -60.45
C LEU A 288 43.34 9.56 -59.55
N ALA A 289 42.34 10.27 -60.05
CA ALA A 289 41.17 10.74 -59.30
C ALA A 289 40.27 9.63 -58.72
N LEU A 290 40.52 8.36 -59.07
CA LEU A 290 39.80 7.18 -58.60
C LEU A 290 40.58 6.30 -57.60
N SER A 291 41.84 6.65 -57.28
CA SER A 291 42.67 5.88 -56.33
C SER A 291 42.48 6.35 -54.87
N SER A 292 42.76 5.49 -53.89
CA SER A 292 42.57 5.85 -52.47
C SER A 292 43.56 6.97 -52.06
N PRO A 293 43.26 7.81 -51.05
CA PRO A 293 44.17 8.87 -50.59
C PRO A 293 45.59 8.37 -50.27
N SER A 294 45.70 7.11 -49.84
CA SER A 294 46.97 6.43 -49.57
C SER A 294 47.80 6.21 -50.85
N GLU A 295 47.15 5.82 -51.95
CA GLU A 295 47.77 5.62 -53.25
C GLU A 295 48.15 6.94 -53.91
N GLN A 296 47.31 7.97 -53.76
CA GLN A 296 47.60 9.33 -54.25
C GLN A 296 48.86 9.91 -53.60
N ILE A 297 49.01 9.73 -52.28
CA ILE A 297 50.22 10.16 -51.54
C ILE A 297 51.45 9.35 -51.98
N ALA A 298 51.31 8.04 -52.18
CA ALA A 298 52.42 7.21 -52.64
C ALA A 298 52.90 7.62 -54.05
N TYR A 299 51.98 7.92 -54.96
CA TYR A 299 52.31 8.35 -56.32
C TYR A 299 53.00 9.72 -56.34
N LEU A 300 52.51 10.68 -55.55
CA LEU A 300 53.13 12.00 -55.40
C LEU A 300 54.54 11.93 -54.81
N LEU A 301 54.78 11.02 -53.84
CA LEU A 301 56.10 10.83 -53.26
C LEU A 301 57.10 10.24 -54.27
N VAL A 302 56.63 9.37 -55.17
CA VAL A 302 57.43 8.79 -56.26
C VAL A 302 57.75 9.84 -57.32
N ASP A 303 56.78 10.64 -57.75
CA ASP A 303 57.01 11.71 -58.74
C ASP A 303 57.87 12.84 -58.17
N ARG A 304 57.70 13.20 -56.90
CA ARG A 304 58.60 14.13 -56.20
C ARG A 304 60.04 13.60 -56.16
N SER A 305 60.23 12.30 -55.94
CA SER A 305 61.58 11.69 -55.96
C SER A 305 62.18 11.67 -57.37
N LYS A 306 61.37 11.41 -58.41
CA LYS A 306 61.80 11.52 -59.82
C LYS A 306 62.15 12.96 -60.23
N LEU A 307 61.41 13.95 -59.76
CA LEU A 307 61.68 15.36 -60.04
C LEU A 307 62.90 15.88 -59.29
N LEU A 308 63.09 15.47 -58.04
CA LEU A 308 64.32 15.77 -57.28
C LEU A 308 65.55 15.15 -57.94
N SER A 309 65.45 13.91 -58.44
CA SER A 309 66.54 13.26 -59.20
C SER A 309 66.87 13.96 -60.52
N LYS A 310 65.88 14.64 -61.14
CA LYS A 310 66.08 15.45 -62.35
C LYS A 310 66.66 16.85 -62.06
N LEU A 311 66.38 17.40 -60.88
CA LEU A 311 66.91 18.69 -60.43
C LEU A 311 68.38 18.61 -59.98
N GLU A 312 68.85 17.44 -59.51
CA GLU A 312 70.27 17.23 -59.14
C GLU A 312 71.22 17.09 -60.36
N LEU A 313 70.71 17.03 -61.59
CA LEU A 313 71.50 16.74 -62.81
C LEU A 313 71.44 17.82 -63.90
N GLY A 314 70.99 19.05 -63.58
CA GLY A 314 70.87 20.12 -64.57
C GLY A 314 71.19 21.51 -64.01
N ASP A 315 72.47 21.86 -64.03
CA ASP A 315 72.98 23.22 -63.85
C ASP A 315 72.72 24.08 -65.12
N SER A 316 71.90 25.14 -65.02
CA SER A 316 72.08 26.43 -65.71
C SER A 316 70.88 27.39 -65.54
N LYS A 317 71.14 28.53 -64.91
CA LYS A 317 70.37 29.81 -64.94
C LYS A 317 70.36 30.46 -66.35
N PRO A 318 69.68 31.60 -66.59
CA PRO A 318 68.28 32.00 -66.33
C PRO A 318 67.65 32.75 -67.55
N GLU A 319 66.52 33.47 -67.33
CA GLU A 319 65.91 34.52 -68.20
C GLU A 319 65.11 34.07 -69.44
N SER A 320 64.05 34.73 -69.92
CA SER A 320 63.14 35.80 -69.48
C SER A 320 62.14 36.01 -70.65
N GLN A 321 60.87 36.33 -70.37
CA GLN A 321 59.90 36.94 -71.31
C GLN A 321 59.48 36.09 -72.55
N ARG A 322 58.29 36.15 -73.15
CA ARG A 322 57.28 37.20 -73.29
C ARG A 322 56.01 36.58 -73.94
N CYS A 323 54.86 37.14 -73.58
CA CYS A 323 53.68 37.44 -74.41
C CYS A 323 52.95 36.33 -75.23
N MET A 324 51.73 36.04 -74.77
CA MET A 324 50.44 36.09 -75.48
C MET A 324 50.31 35.70 -76.97
N SER A 325 49.26 34.88 -77.16
CA SER A 325 48.30 34.85 -78.27
C SER A 325 48.52 33.77 -79.33
N GLY A 326 47.47 32.98 -79.59
CA GLY A 326 47.42 32.10 -80.76
C GLY A 326 46.42 30.96 -80.66
N ASN A 327 45.20 31.23 -81.14
CA ASN A 327 44.20 30.26 -81.58
C ASN A 327 44.80 29.05 -82.32
N LEU A 328 44.14 27.88 -82.24
CA LEU A 328 43.39 27.29 -83.38
C LEU A 328 42.96 25.85 -83.07
N GLN A 329 41.68 25.74 -82.72
CA GLN A 329 40.72 24.80 -83.27
C GLN A 329 41.20 24.04 -84.52
N LYS A 330 41.33 22.70 -84.45
CA LYS A 330 40.64 21.77 -85.36
C LYS A 330 40.96 20.29 -85.12
N LYS A 331 39.87 19.52 -85.28
CA LYS A 331 39.78 18.12 -85.69
C LYS A 331 40.10 17.07 -84.62
N CYS A 332 39.03 16.50 -84.07
CA CYS A 332 39.04 15.08 -83.75
C CYS A 332 37.82 14.42 -84.39
N ALA A 333 38.08 13.61 -85.41
CA ALA A 333 37.23 12.51 -85.83
C ALA A 333 38.15 11.34 -86.11
N GLN A 334 37.82 10.20 -85.48
CA GLN A 334 38.19 8.83 -85.84
C GLN A 334 39.62 8.34 -85.57
N SER A 335 39.75 7.52 -84.53
CA SER A 335 40.13 6.09 -84.62
C SER A 335 39.78 5.46 -83.25
N HIS A 336 38.86 4.49 -83.14
CA HIS A 336 39.03 3.05 -83.41
C HIS A 336 40.34 2.52 -82.80
N ASN A 337 40.39 1.43 -82.05
CA ASN A 337 39.49 0.37 -81.63
C ASN A 337 40.35 -0.48 -80.68
N GLU A 338 39.73 -1.15 -79.71
CA GLU A 338 40.21 -2.30 -78.91
C GLU A 338 40.02 -2.06 -77.41
N ASP A 339 38.83 -2.46 -76.93
CA ASP A 339 38.65 -3.24 -75.70
C ASP A 339 37.14 -3.49 -75.47
N ILE A 340 36.55 -4.33 -76.33
CA ILE A 340 35.14 -4.77 -76.27
C ILE A 340 34.98 -6.17 -75.63
N GLU A 341 36.04 -6.81 -75.15
CA GLU A 341 36.00 -8.23 -74.75
C GLU A 341 36.09 -8.56 -73.26
N LYS A 342 36.01 -7.57 -72.33
CA LYS A 342 36.03 -7.85 -70.88
C LYS A 342 34.82 -7.44 -70.05
N ASP A 343 33.81 -6.79 -70.65
CA ASP A 343 32.65 -6.27 -69.89
C ASP A 343 31.38 -7.14 -69.93
N LYS A 344 31.39 -8.32 -70.59
CA LYS A 344 30.20 -9.19 -70.69
C LYS A 344 30.04 -10.23 -69.57
N THR A 345 31.07 -10.45 -68.74
CA THR A 345 31.02 -11.47 -67.66
C THR A 345 30.70 -10.91 -66.28
N SER A 346 30.70 -9.58 -66.10
CA SER A 346 30.41 -8.93 -64.81
C SER A 346 28.97 -8.38 -64.67
N GLN A 347 28.18 -8.33 -65.75
CA GLN A 347 26.77 -7.88 -65.70
C GLN A 347 25.78 -8.99 -65.28
N ASN A 348 26.08 -10.26 -65.51
CA ASN A 348 25.15 -11.37 -65.21
C ASN A 348 25.12 -11.81 -63.73
N GLY A 349 26.03 -11.30 -62.91
CA GLY A 349 26.07 -11.54 -61.46
C GLY A 349 25.27 -10.49 -60.68
N THR A 350 25.46 -9.21 -61.02
CA THR A 350 24.77 -8.08 -60.39
C THR A 350 23.27 -8.05 -60.71
N GLU A 351 22.84 -8.44 -61.92
CA GLU A 351 21.40 -8.55 -62.23
C GLU A 351 20.70 -9.64 -61.40
N ARG A 352 21.36 -10.79 -61.16
CA ARG A 352 20.79 -11.87 -60.35
C ARG A 352 20.67 -11.49 -58.88
N ASP A 353 21.66 -10.78 -58.34
CA ASP A 353 21.64 -10.31 -56.97
C ASP A 353 20.57 -9.23 -56.76
N VAL A 354 20.43 -8.30 -57.71
CA VAL A 354 19.36 -7.27 -57.69
C VAL A 354 17.97 -7.91 -57.78
N GLU A 355 17.79 -8.93 -58.61
CA GLU A 355 16.50 -9.61 -58.73
C GLU A 355 16.16 -10.47 -57.50
N GLN A 356 17.16 -11.06 -56.85
CA GLN A 356 16.99 -11.80 -55.61
C GLN A 356 16.65 -10.87 -54.43
N ILE A 357 17.26 -9.67 -54.38
CA ILE A 357 16.92 -8.61 -53.43
C ILE A 357 15.50 -8.09 -53.69
N ALA A 358 15.11 -7.88 -54.95
CA ALA A 358 13.77 -7.44 -55.32
C ALA A 358 12.69 -8.48 -54.93
N LYS A 359 12.97 -9.78 -55.06
CA LYS A 359 12.07 -10.85 -54.59
C LYS A 359 11.95 -10.87 -53.07
N ARG A 360 13.06 -10.70 -52.32
CA ARG A 360 13.01 -10.60 -50.85
C ARG A 360 12.23 -9.38 -50.38
N LEU A 361 12.45 -8.21 -51.00
CA LEU A 361 11.70 -6.99 -50.70
C LEU A 361 10.20 -7.15 -50.96
N ARG A 362 9.82 -7.87 -52.03
CA ARG A 362 8.41 -8.14 -52.34
C ARG A 362 7.74 -9.03 -51.28
N MET A 363 8.42 -10.10 -50.85
CA MET A 363 7.90 -10.96 -49.78
C MET A 363 7.74 -10.20 -48.46
N VAL A 364 8.69 -9.33 -48.12
CA VAL A 364 8.59 -8.48 -46.92
C VAL A 364 7.44 -7.49 -47.03
N HIS A 365 7.20 -6.88 -48.20
CA HIS A 365 6.06 -6.00 -48.40
C HIS A 365 4.71 -6.74 -48.31
N GLU A 366 4.61 -7.95 -48.86
CA GLU A 366 3.42 -8.79 -48.73
C GLU A 366 3.15 -9.20 -47.28
N GLU A 367 4.21 -9.50 -46.51
CA GLU A 367 4.11 -9.77 -45.07
C GLU A 367 3.66 -8.56 -44.27
N ILE A 368 4.25 -7.38 -44.53
CA ILE A 368 3.83 -6.12 -43.90
C ILE A 368 2.37 -5.82 -44.22
N GLN A 369 1.92 -6.05 -45.46
CA GLN A 369 0.53 -5.85 -45.85
C GLN A 369 -0.41 -6.80 -45.10
N ARG A 370 -0.08 -8.10 -45.01
CA ARG A 370 -0.88 -9.06 -44.23
C ARG A 370 -0.99 -8.67 -42.75
N PHE A 371 0.13 -8.28 -42.13
CA PHE A 371 0.11 -7.83 -40.73
C PHE A 371 -0.71 -6.53 -40.56
N THR A 372 -0.71 -5.64 -41.55
CA THR A 372 -1.51 -4.42 -41.53
C THR A 372 -3.01 -4.73 -41.61
N ASP A 373 -3.41 -5.67 -42.47
CA ASP A 373 -4.80 -6.09 -42.62
C ASP A 373 -5.30 -6.83 -41.36
N GLU A 374 -4.44 -7.65 -40.73
CA GLU A 374 -4.74 -8.36 -39.48
C GLU A 374 -4.86 -7.39 -38.29
N LEU A 375 -4.00 -6.36 -38.23
CA LEU A 375 -4.12 -5.29 -37.24
C LEU A 375 -5.41 -4.48 -37.40
N GLN A 376 -5.81 -4.14 -38.63
CA GLN A 376 -7.11 -3.49 -38.88
C GLN A 376 -8.30 -4.40 -38.54
N GLY A 377 -8.19 -5.71 -38.74
CA GLY A 377 -9.18 -6.68 -38.29
C GLY A 377 -9.36 -6.66 -36.77
N ASN A 378 -8.24 -6.74 -36.05
CA ASN A 378 -8.21 -6.71 -34.59
C ASN A 378 -8.71 -5.38 -34.01
N GLU A 379 -8.42 -4.24 -34.65
CA GLU A 379 -8.91 -2.92 -34.23
C GLU A 379 -10.44 -2.80 -34.37
N LYS A 380 -11.02 -3.41 -35.41
CA LYS A 380 -12.48 -3.49 -35.60
C LYS A 380 -13.16 -4.42 -34.60
N GLU A 381 -12.49 -5.49 -34.17
CA GLU A 381 -13.01 -6.34 -33.10
C GLU A 381 -12.90 -5.67 -31.73
N GLN A 382 -11.79 -4.98 -31.47
CA GLN A 382 -11.58 -4.22 -30.24
C GLN A 382 -12.64 -3.12 -30.08
N SER A 383 -12.93 -2.35 -31.13
CA SER A 383 -13.98 -1.32 -31.08
C SER A 383 -15.39 -1.88 -30.84
N LYS A 384 -15.70 -3.10 -31.33
CA LYS A 384 -16.96 -3.79 -31.00
C LYS A 384 -17.03 -4.22 -29.54
N LEU A 385 -15.92 -4.72 -28.99
CA LEU A 385 -15.82 -5.09 -27.57
C LEU A 385 -15.95 -3.86 -26.67
N ASP A 386 -15.32 -2.74 -27.04
CA ASP A 386 -15.40 -1.48 -26.30
C ASP A 386 -16.85 -0.93 -26.28
N PHE A 387 -17.55 -1.01 -27.41
CA PHE A 387 -18.98 -0.64 -27.47
C PHE A 387 -19.87 -1.55 -26.61
N ALA A 388 -19.60 -2.86 -26.57
CA ALA A 388 -20.32 -3.79 -25.71
C ALA A 388 -20.04 -3.52 -24.22
N LEU A 389 -18.81 -3.18 -23.87
CA LEU A 389 -18.40 -2.82 -22.52
C LEU A 389 -19.10 -1.54 -22.04
N GLU A 390 -19.18 -0.51 -22.88
CA GLU A 390 -19.84 0.76 -22.56
C GLU A 390 -21.34 0.57 -22.29
N ASN A 391 -22.01 -0.26 -23.12
CA ASN A 391 -23.42 -0.60 -22.90
C ASN A 391 -23.65 -1.38 -21.61
N ALA A 392 -22.78 -2.35 -21.28
CA ALA A 392 -22.85 -3.07 -20.02
C ALA A 392 -22.63 -2.15 -18.80
N GLN A 393 -21.73 -1.18 -18.92
CA GLN A 393 -21.50 -0.17 -17.87
C GLN A 393 -22.74 0.72 -17.65
N LEU A 394 -23.40 1.16 -18.72
CA LEU A 394 -24.65 1.94 -18.63
C LEU A 394 -25.78 1.17 -17.95
N GLU A 395 -25.90 -0.13 -18.23
CA GLU A 395 -26.92 -0.98 -17.60
C GLU A 395 -26.64 -1.21 -16.11
N ILE A 396 -25.37 -1.42 -15.75
CA ILE A 396 -24.93 -1.50 -14.35
C ILE A 396 -25.24 -0.20 -13.60
N GLU A 397 -25.00 0.97 -14.19
CA GLU A 397 -25.34 2.26 -13.57
C GLU A 397 -26.85 2.43 -13.39
N LYS A 398 -27.66 1.99 -14.37
CA LYS A 398 -29.12 1.99 -14.24
C LYS A 398 -29.59 1.08 -13.10
N LEU A 399 -29.02 -0.11 -12.96
CA LEU A 399 -29.32 -1.04 -11.88
C LEU A 399 -28.88 -0.51 -10.52
N LYS A 400 -27.70 0.13 -10.42
CA LYS A 400 -27.23 0.81 -9.21
C LYS A 400 -28.21 1.89 -8.77
N LYS A 401 -28.68 2.73 -9.70
CA LYS A 401 -29.65 3.79 -9.41
C LYS A 401 -31.01 3.25 -8.93
N ASN A 402 -31.42 2.08 -9.40
CA ASN A 402 -32.63 1.41 -8.92
C ASN A 402 -32.43 0.82 -7.51
N LEU A 403 -31.28 0.21 -7.25
CA LEU A 403 -30.92 -0.31 -5.93
C LEU A 403 -30.82 0.78 -4.86
N THR A 404 -30.30 1.97 -5.20
CA THR A 404 -30.26 3.09 -4.25
C THR A 404 -31.66 3.59 -3.91
N LYS A 405 -32.55 3.71 -4.90
CA LYS A 405 -33.96 4.08 -4.69
C LYS A 405 -34.71 3.09 -3.80
N LEU A 406 -34.52 1.78 -4.03
CA LEU A 406 -35.16 0.75 -3.22
C LEU A 406 -34.67 0.81 -1.77
N ARG A 407 -33.36 0.98 -1.57
CA ARG A 407 -32.76 1.12 -0.23
C ARG A 407 -33.28 2.35 0.52
N GLU A 408 -33.48 3.47 -0.18
CA GLU A 408 -34.06 4.67 0.41
C GLU A 408 -35.50 4.46 0.85
N ASN A 409 -36.31 3.79 0.02
CA ASN A 409 -37.69 3.44 0.36
C ASN A 409 -37.75 2.52 1.60
N ASP A 410 -36.96 1.45 1.61
CA ASP A 410 -36.89 0.52 2.76
C ASP A 410 -36.44 1.24 4.03
N SER A 411 -35.51 2.20 3.91
CA SER A 411 -35.05 3.02 5.03
C SER A 411 -36.15 3.95 5.56
N ILE A 412 -37.00 4.51 4.68
CA ILE A 412 -38.12 5.36 5.07
C ILE A 412 -39.18 4.52 5.80
N ASP A 413 -39.51 3.34 5.29
CA ASP A 413 -40.52 2.49 5.90
C ASP A 413 -40.04 1.91 7.24
N LEU A 414 -38.76 1.56 7.35
CA LEU A 414 -38.17 1.18 8.63
C LEU A 414 -38.21 2.33 9.64
N LYS A 415 -38.00 3.58 9.20
CA LYS A 415 -38.09 4.76 10.07
C LYS A 415 -39.51 4.97 10.58
N LYS A 416 -40.52 4.87 9.68
CA LYS A 416 -41.94 4.96 10.06
C LYS A 416 -42.34 3.86 11.05
N ALA A 417 -41.89 2.61 10.82
CA ALA A 417 -42.17 1.50 11.72
C ALA A 417 -41.52 1.69 13.10
N LYS A 418 -40.32 2.27 13.17
CA LYS A 418 -39.66 2.61 14.44
C LYS A 418 -40.39 3.73 15.19
N GLU A 419 -40.81 4.77 14.49
CA GLU A 419 -41.58 5.87 15.07
C GLU A 419 -42.93 5.37 15.62
N HIS A 420 -43.62 4.48 14.88
CA HIS A 420 -44.86 3.87 15.35
C HIS A 420 -44.66 3.01 16.61
N ASN A 421 -43.63 2.15 16.62
CA ASN A 421 -43.30 1.35 17.80
C ASN A 421 -42.90 2.22 19.00
N GLN A 422 -42.22 3.35 18.76
CA GLN A 422 -41.90 4.29 19.82
C GLN A 422 -43.15 4.92 20.44
N ARG A 423 -44.10 5.36 19.61
CA ARG A 423 -45.40 5.88 20.09
C ARG A 423 -46.15 4.84 20.92
N LEU A 424 -46.23 3.59 20.45
CA LEU A 424 -46.85 2.50 21.21
C LEU A 424 -46.15 2.25 22.55
N ASN A 425 -44.82 2.31 22.60
CA ASN A 425 -44.10 2.16 23.86
C ASN A 425 -44.35 3.31 24.84
N GLU A 426 -44.45 4.55 24.34
CA GLU A 426 -44.81 5.73 25.14
C GLU A 426 -46.24 5.59 25.69
N GLU A 427 -47.20 5.13 24.88
CA GLU A 427 -48.56 4.81 25.31
C GLU A 427 -48.60 3.71 26.37
N ILE A 428 -47.87 2.60 26.17
CA ILE A 428 -47.77 1.52 27.15
C ILE A 428 -47.16 2.03 28.46
N LEU A 429 -46.17 2.92 28.40
CA LEU A 429 -45.55 3.50 29.59
C LEU A 429 -46.51 4.44 30.33
N ALA A 430 -47.27 5.27 29.61
CA ALA A 430 -48.30 6.12 30.16
C ALA A 430 -49.40 5.30 30.84
N LEU A 431 -49.88 4.24 30.17
CA LEU A 431 -50.87 3.30 30.71
C LEU A 431 -50.35 2.61 31.98
N ARG A 432 -49.11 2.11 31.98
CA ARG A 432 -48.49 1.51 33.18
C ARG A 432 -48.38 2.49 34.35
N THR A 433 -48.06 3.75 34.06
CA THR A 433 -47.97 4.79 35.09
C THR A 433 -49.34 5.12 35.66
N ARG A 434 -50.37 5.20 34.80
CA ARG A 434 -51.75 5.40 35.25
C ARG A 434 -52.26 4.23 36.09
N VAL A 435 -51.97 2.99 35.71
CA VAL A 435 -52.33 1.80 36.50
C VAL A 435 -51.69 1.85 37.89
N ARG A 436 -50.41 2.23 38.00
CA ARG A 436 -49.75 2.41 39.31
C ARG A 436 -50.41 3.50 40.16
N SER A 437 -50.78 4.63 39.57
CA SER A 437 -51.50 5.70 40.31
C SER A 437 -52.87 5.18 40.79
N LEU A 438 -53.61 4.50 39.93
CA LEU A 438 -54.90 3.91 40.29
C LEU A 438 -54.76 2.83 41.38
N ASP A 439 -53.70 2.03 41.38
CA ASP A 439 -53.44 1.05 42.44
C ASP A 439 -53.06 1.74 43.77
N SER A 440 -52.34 2.87 43.72
CA SER A 440 -52.06 3.67 44.92
C SER A 440 -53.32 4.34 45.48
N GLU A 441 -54.19 4.87 44.62
CA GLU A 441 -55.50 5.42 45.00
C GLU A 441 -56.37 4.32 45.63
N ARG A 442 -56.39 3.11 45.04
CA ARG A 442 -57.11 1.94 45.57
C ARG A 442 -56.59 1.54 46.96
N LYS A 443 -55.29 1.61 47.19
CA LYS A 443 -54.68 1.29 48.49
C LYS A 443 -55.14 2.27 49.57
N VAL A 444 -55.09 3.58 49.27
CA VAL A 444 -55.56 4.63 50.20
C VAL A 444 -57.05 4.46 50.51
N LEU A 445 -57.87 4.17 49.50
CA LEU A 445 -59.29 3.86 49.70
C LEU A 445 -59.49 2.60 50.56
N GLY A 446 -58.68 1.56 50.37
CA GLY A 446 -58.69 0.36 51.21
C GLY A 446 -58.37 0.66 52.68
N GLU A 447 -57.38 1.52 52.93
CA GLU A 447 -57.01 1.96 54.28
C GLU A 447 -58.13 2.79 54.94
N VAL A 448 -58.83 3.65 54.17
CA VAL A 448 -60.00 4.39 54.66
C VAL A 448 -61.15 3.45 55.00
N VAL A 449 -61.39 2.42 54.18
CA VAL A 449 -62.44 1.43 54.44
C VAL A 449 -62.14 0.59 55.70
N GLU A 450 -60.88 0.19 55.92
CA GLU A 450 -60.51 -0.52 57.15
C GLU A 450 -60.59 0.37 58.39
N ARG A 451 -60.28 1.67 58.26
CA ARG A 451 -60.48 2.65 59.34
C ARG A 451 -61.95 2.80 59.71
N LEU A 452 -62.82 2.97 58.72
CA LEU A 452 -64.27 3.03 58.92
C LEU A 452 -64.84 1.73 59.50
N LYS A 453 -64.31 0.56 59.10
CA LYS A 453 -64.67 -0.72 59.73
C LYS A 453 -64.19 -0.84 61.18
N GLY A 454 -63.06 -0.21 61.52
CA GLY A 454 -62.57 -0.07 62.90
C GLY A 454 -63.50 0.80 63.74
N GLU A 455 -63.87 1.98 63.23
CA GLU A 455 -64.81 2.91 63.88
C GLU A 455 -66.22 2.30 64.06
N ILE A 456 -66.68 1.48 63.10
CA ILE A 456 -67.93 0.72 63.22
C ILE A 456 -67.84 -0.38 64.30
N ARG A 457 -66.66 -0.96 64.51
CA ARG A 457 -66.43 -1.94 65.59
C ARG A 457 -66.33 -1.27 66.96
N GLU A 458 -65.62 -0.15 67.09
CA GLU A 458 -65.53 0.63 68.33
C GLU A 458 -66.89 1.23 68.73
N SER A 459 -67.72 1.64 67.76
CA SER A 459 -69.09 2.10 68.04
C SER A 459 -70.06 0.98 68.40
N GLN A 460 -69.76 -0.28 68.04
CA GLN A 460 -70.55 -1.45 68.45
C GLN A 460 -70.12 -2.03 69.81
N GLU A 461 -68.86 -1.88 70.22
CA GLU A 461 -68.36 -2.26 71.54
C GLU A 461 -68.69 -1.24 72.64
N ASN A 462 -68.98 0.02 72.29
CA ASN A 462 -69.56 1.01 73.22
C ASN A 462 -71.09 0.95 73.33
N LYS A 463 -71.68 -0.25 73.29
CA LYS A 463 -73.02 -0.45 73.84
C LYS A 463 -72.89 -0.56 75.35
N GLN A 464 -73.73 0.17 76.10
CA GLN A 464 -73.99 -0.04 77.54
C GLN A 464 -72.97 0.57 78.52
N LEU A 465 -73.13 1.87 78.82
CA LEU A 465 -72.97 2.45 80.17
C LEU A 465 -73.52 3.89 80.21
N GLY A 466 -74.58 4.13 81.01
CA GLY A 466 -74.88 5.43 81.61
C GLY A 466 -76.02 6.30 81.01
N ASN A 467 -77.00 6.63 81.85
CA ASN A 467 -78.22 7.43 81.58
C ASN A 467 -78.03 8.97 81.50
N HIS A 468 -79.10 9.63 80.97
CA HIS A 468 -79.63 11.00 81.23
C HIS A 468 -79.42 12.13 80.19
N SER A 469 -80.55 12.78 79.79
CA SER A 469 -80.68 14.12 79.16
C SER A 469 -80.59 15.25 80.24
N PRO A 470 -80.65 16.60 79.98
CA PRO A 470 -81.06 17.40 78.79
C PRO A 470 -80.25 18.73 78.52
N GLY A 471 -80.64 19.58 77.52
CA GLY A 471 -80.31 21.03 77.52
C GLY A 471 -80.25 21.81 76.17
N LYS A 472 -80.93 22.97 76.11
CA LYS A 472 -81.13 23.97 75.00
C LYS A 472 -79.90 24.91 74.79
N THR A 473 -79.73 25.86 73.83
CA THR A 473 -80.47 27.10 73.41
C THR A 473 -79.62 27.87 72.33
N VAL A 474 -80.15 28.39 71.19
CA VAL A 474 -80.68 29.76 70.84
C VAL A 474 -79.71 30.78 70.18
N GLY A 475 -80.19 31.43 69.09
CA GLY A 475 -79.82 32.78 68.59
C GLY A 475 -79.46 32.81 67.08
N ALA A 476 -80.30 33.18 66.09
CA ALA A 476 -81.05 34.43 65.82
C ALA A 476 -80.11 35.67 65.77
N GLU A 477 -80.10 36.60 64.80
CA GLU A 477 -81.04 36.96 63.73
C GLU A 477 -80.47 38.18 62.92
N GLN A 478 -81.11 38.53 61.80
CA GLN A 478 -81.18 39.87 61.13
C GLN A 478 -79.99 40.34 60.25
N LYS A 479 -80.16 41.03 59.11
CA LYS A 479 -81.30 41.72 58.49
C LYS A 479 -81.04 41.95 57.00
N GLU A 480 -82.09 41.79 56.18
CA GLU A 480 -82.17 42.20 54.79
C GLU A 480 -82.18 43.73 54.64
N GLN A 481 -81.53 44.25 53.59
CA GLN A 481 -82.19 44.95 52.47
C GLN A 481 -81.14 45.62 51.57
N ASN A 482 -80.83 44.95 50.45
CA ASN A 482 -80.27 45.54 49.23
C ASN A 482 -80.65 44.61 48.08
N ALA A 483 -81.95 44.59 47.77
CA ALA A 483 -82.60 43.51 47.03
C ALA A 483 -82.65 43.68 45.51
N SER A 484 -82.47 44.87 44.93
CA SER A 484 -82.84 45.07 43.51
C SER A 484 -81.76 44.71 42.48
N CYS A 485 -80.47 44.70 42.84
CA CYS A 485 -79.38 44.35 41.89
C CYS A 485 -78.90 42.89 41.99
N ARG A 486 -79.40 42.12 42.97
CA ARG A 486 -78.93 40.76 43.29
C ARG A 486 -79.71 39.66 42.58
N GLU A 487 -80.95 39.92 42.17
CA GLU A 487 -81.82 38.87 41.62
C GLU A 487 -81.42 38.42 40.22
N LYS A 488 -81.03 39.31 39.31
CA LYS A 488 -80.62 38.91 37.94
C LYS A 488 -79.33 38.08 37.91
N LEU A 489 -78.38 38.36 38.81
CA LEU A 489 -77.16 37.55 38.96
C LEU A 489 -77.46 36.18 39.59
N LYS A 490 -78.43 36.13 40.52
CA LYS A 490 -78.85 34.87 41.15
C LYS A 490 -79.49 33.91 40.16
N TYR A 491 -80.33 34.38 39.22
CA TYR A 491 -80.95 33.49 38.24
C TYR A 491 -79.93 32.85 37.29
N GLN A 492 -78.96 33.62 36.77
CA GLN A 492 -77.88 33.07 35.95
C GLN A 492 -76.96 32.12 36.72
N GLN A 493 -76.57 32.47 37.97
CA GLN A 493 -75.76 31.58 38.80
C GLN A 493 -76.53 30.32 39.21
N GLN A 494 -77.85 30.41 39.43
CA GLN A 494 -78.68 29.26 39.76
C GLN A 494 -78.77 28.30 38.57
N GLU A 495 -78.96 28.80 37.35
CA GLU A 495 -78.98 27.98 36.13
C GLU A 495 -77.63 27.32 35.86
N GLU A 496 -76.51 28.04 35.99
CA GLU A 496 -75.16 27.45 35.86
C GLU A 496 -74.89 26.39 36.93
N VAL A 497 -75.29 26.62 38.18
CA VAL A 497 -75.18 25.63 39.26
C VAL A 497 -76.07 24.42 38.99
N GLN A 498 -77.25 24.60 38.40
CA GLN A 498 -78.14 23.51 38.04
C GLN A 498 -77.58 22.68 36.87
N GLN A 499 -77.00 23.34 35.87
CA GLN A 499 -76.28 22.72 34.75
C GLN A 499 -75.05 21.93 35.24
N LEU A 500 -74.26 22.51 36.16
CA LEU A 500 -73.11 21.85 36.76
C LEU A 500 -73.50 20.64 37.61
N ARG A 501 -74.62 20.73 38.35
CA ARG A 501 -75.17 19.58 39.11
C ARG A 501 -75.62 18.44 38.19
N GLN A 502 -76.26 18.76 37.05
CA GLN A 502 -76.64 17.77 36.06
C GLN A 502 -75.41 17.14 35.39
N ASN A 503 -74.40 17.93 35.04
CA ASN A 503 -73.15 17.44 34.48
C ASN A 503 -72.38 16.55 35.47
N LEU A 504 -72.36 16.92 36.75
CA LEU A 504 -71.77 16.12 37.82
C LEU A 504 -72.48 14.77 37.95
N HIS A 505 -73.82 14.77 37.95
CA HIS A 505 -74.59 13.53 38.03
C HIS A 505 -74.35 12.63 36.81
N ARG A 506 -74.30 13.22 35.61
CA ARG A 506 -74.03 12.51 34.36
C ARG A 506 -72.62 11.90 34.35
N LEU A 507 -71.63 12.66 34.83
CA LEU A 507 -70.26 12.16 35.03
C LEU A 507 -70.23 11.03 36.07
N GLN A 508 -70.96 11.14 37.17
CA GLN A 508 -71.01 10.12 38.22
C GLN A 508 -71.61 8.80 37.71
N VAL A 509 -72.65 8.87 36.87
CA VAL A 509 -73.23 7.68 36.21
C VAL A 509 -72.23 7.06 35.23
N LEU A 510 -71.53 7.88 34.43
CA LEU A 510 -70.51 7.39 33.51
C LEU A 510 -69.32 6.76 34.25
N CYS A 511 -68.87 7.37 35.34
CA CYS A 511 -67.83 6.81 36.22
C CYS A 511 -68.28 5.47 36.82
N ASN A 512 -69.50 5.37 37.32
CA ASN A 512 -70.05 4.12 37.84
C ASN A 512 -70.17 3.03 36.76
N SER A 513 -70.51 3.39 35.52
CA SER A 513 -70.53 2.46 34.40
C SER A 513 -69.12 1.98 34.02
N ALA A 514 -68.18 2.92 33.90
CA ALA A 514 -66.79 2.61 33.60
C ALA A 514 -66.14 1.76 34.72
N GLU A 515 -66.49 1.99 35.98
CA GLU A 515 -66.05 1.17 37.11
C GLU A 515 -66.59 -0.26 37.02
N LYS A 516 -67.85 -0.45 36.62
CA LYS A 516 -68.44 -1.79 36.45
C LYS A 516 -67.74 -2.54 35.31
N GLU A 517 -67.50 -1.88 34.18
CA GLU A 517 -66.74 -2.44 33.04
C GLU A 517 -65.32 -2.83 33.47
N LEU A 518 -64.63 -1.95 34.20
CA LEU A 518 -63.29 -2.22 34.74
C LEU A 518 -63.29 -3.39 35.72
N ARG A 519 -64.32 -3.55 36.54
CA ARG A 519 -64.46 -4.70 37.44
C ARG A 519 -64.69 -5.99 36.66
N TYR A 520 -65.50 -5.95 35.60
CA TYR A 520 -65.75 -7.08 34.72
C TYR A 520 -64.47 -7.54 34.01
N GLU A 521 -63.73 -6.60 33.40
CA GLU A 521 -62.46 -6.91 32.75
C GLU A 521 -61.38 -7.35 33.74
N ARG A 522 -61.36 -6.80 34.97
CA ARG A 522 -60.48 -7.30 36.05
C ARG A 522 -60.83 -8.73 36.46
N GLY A 523 -62.12 -9.07 36.53
CA GLY A 523 -62.58 -10.44 36.79
C GLY A 523 -62.10 -11.41 35.71
N LYS A 524 -62.34 -11.05 34.44
CA LYS A 524 -61.88 -11.83 33.28
C LYS A 524 -60.36 -11.99 33.23
N ASN A 525 -59.61 -10.95 33.60
CA ASN A 525 -58.15 -11.02 33.70
C ASN A 525 -57.70 -11.94 34.85
N LEU A 526 -58.42 -11.93 35.98
CA LEU A 526 -58.19 -12.87 37.07
C LEU A 526 -58.41 -14.31 36.62
N ASP A 527 -59.50 -14.57 35.90
CA ASP A 527 -59.83 -15.91 35.38
C ASP A 527 -58.76 -16.39 34.38
N LEU A 528 -58.33 -15.51 33.46
CA LEU A 528 -57.24 -15.81 32.53
C LEU A 528 -55.90 -16.03 33.25
N LYS A 529 -55.66 -15.33 34.36
CA LYS A 529 -54.46 -15.51 35.18
C LYS A 529 -54.50 -16.84 35.93
N GLN A 530 -55.66 -17.23 36.43
CA GLN A 530 -55.88 -18.56 37.03
C GLN A 530 -55.70 -19.67 35.99
N GLN A 531 -56.27 -19.54 34.79
CA GLN A 531 -56.06 -20.50 33.70
C GLN A 531 -54.59 -20.59 33.28
N ASN A 532 -53.87 -19.47 33.20
CA ASN A 532 -52.43 -19.50 32.93
C ASN A 532 -51.63 -20.17 34.06
N SER A 533 -52.04 -20.00 35.33
CA SER A 533 -51.42 -20.71 36.46
C SER A 533 -51.65 -22.21 36.35
N LEU A 534 -52.88 -22.64 36.06
CA LEU A 534 -53.22 -24.05 35.86
C LEU A 534 -52.46 -24.66 34.67
N LEU A 535 -52.36 -23.94 33.55
CA LEU A 535 -51.57 -24.38 32.39
C LEU A 535 -50.06 -24.45 32.70
N GLN A 536 -49.55 -23.55 33.56
CA GLN A 536 -48.17 -23.62 34.03
C GLN A 536 -47.96 -24.83 34.94
N GLU A 537 -48.89 -25.12 35.85
CA GLU A 537 -48.87 -26.30 36.71
C GLU A 537 -48.94 -27.59 35.89
N GLU A 538 -49.82 -27.67 34.88
CA GLU A 538 -49.89 -28.80 33.95
C GLU A 538 -48.62 -28.92 33.10
N SER A 539 -48.04 -27.81 32.64
CA SER A 539 -46.77 -27.82 31.91
C SER A 539 -45.62 -28.35 32.79
N VAL A 540 -45.60 -28.01 34.07
CA VAL A 540 -44.61 -28.52 35.03
C VAL A 540 -44.86 -30.00 35.30
N LYS A 541 -46.12 -30.43 35.45
CA LYS A 541 -46.49 -31.83 35.63
C LYS A 541 -46.08 -32.68 34.43
N ILE A 542 -46.39 -32.24 33.21
CA ILE A 542 -45.98 -32.91 31.97
C ILE A 542 -44.45 -32.95 31.86
N LYS A 543 -43.73 -31.89 32.27
CA LYS A 543 -42.26 -31.91 32.30
C LYS A 543 -41.70 -32.91 33.31
N ILE A 544 -42.34 -33.08 34.46
CA ILE A 544 -41.96 -34.07 35.46
C ILE A 544 -42.25 -35.48 34.94
N GLU A 545 -43.43 -35.71 34.37
CA GLU A 545 -43.81 -36.99 33.76
C GLU A 545 -42.90 -37.35 32.58
N LEU A 546 -42.54 -36.37 31.74
CA LEU A 546 -41.58 -36.55 30.66
C LEU A 546 -40.20 -36.91 31.19
N LYS A 547 -39.71 -36.22 32.24
CA LYS A 547 -38.44 -36.57 32.89
C LYS A 547 -38.47 -37.95 33.52
N GLN A 548 -39.59 -38.33 34.15
CA GLN A 548 -39.76 -39.68 34.69
C GLN A 548 -39.84 -40.73 33.59
N ALA A 549 -40.50 -40.45 32.46
CA ALA A 549 -40.54 -41.35 31.31
C ALA A 549 -39.16 -41.48 30.65
N GLN A 550 -38.42 -40.38 30.50
CA GLN A 550 -37.04 -40.38 30.02
C GLN A 550 -36.11 -41.14 30.96
N GLN A 551 -36.27 -40.99 32.28
CA GLN A 551 -35.51 -41.74 33.27
C GLN A 551 -35.85 -43.22 33.25
N LYS A 552 -37.13 -43.59 33.14
CA LYS A 552 -37.57 -44.99 32.96
C LYS A 552 -37.05 -45.60 31.66
N LEU A 553 -36.95 -44.81 30.59
CA LEU A 553 -36.34 -45.24 29.33
C LEU A 553 -34.83 -45.42 29.46
N LEU A 554 -34.17 -44.55 30.22
CA LEU A 554 -32.74 -44.66 30.49
C LEU A 554 -32.43 -45.86 31.40
N ASP A 555 -33.28 -46.10 32.39
CA ASP A 555 -33.17 -47.22 33.31
C ASP A 555 -33.53 -48.54 32.62
N SER A 556 -34.51 -48.55 31.70
CA SER A 556 -34.79 -49.71 30.86
C SER A 556 -33.65 -49.98 29.88
N VAL A 557 -33.09 -48.96 29.22
CA VAL A 557 -31.89 -49.09 28.37
C VAL A 557 -30.68 -49.60 29.17
N LYS A 558 -30.53 -49.18 30.44
CA LYS A 558 -29.52 -49.74 31.34
C LYS A 558 -29.82 -51.19 31.71
N LEU A 559 -31.08 -51.55 31.97
CA LEU A 559 -31.53 -52.92 32.21
C LEU A 559 -31.24 -53.83 30.99
N TYR A 560 -31.35 -53.29 29.77
CA TYR A 560 -31.05 -53.99 28.50
C TYR A 560 -29.57 -53.89 28.07
N SER A 561 -28.71 -53.21 28.84
CA SER A 561 -27.27 -53.09 28.57
C SER A 561 -26.41 -54.19 29.24
N SER A 562 -27.03 -55.28 29.68
CA SER A 562 -26.40 -56.56 30.01
C SER A 562 -27.39 -57.69 29.67
N PRO A 563 -27.00 -58.87 29.11
CA PRO A 563 -25.64 -59.41 29.07
C PRO A 563 -25.17 -59.92 27.68
N PRO A 564 -23.86 -59.84 27.36
CA PRO A 564 -23.25 -60.64 26.28
C PRO A 564 -23.28 -62.17 26.56
N ALA A 565 -23.84 -62.61 27.69
CA ALA A 565 -24.01 -64.01 28.08
C ALA A 565 -25.33 -64.63 27.57
N GLU A 566 -26.47 -63.92 27.62
CA GLU A 566 -27.77 -64.43 27.15
C GLU A 566 -27.83 -64.51 25.63
N TRP A 567 -27.21 -63.55 24.91
CA TRP A 567 -27.06 -63.65 23.46
C TRP A 567 -26.23 -64.87 23.04
N LYS A 568 -25.15 -65.16 23.77
CA LYS A 568 -24.35 -66.38 23.54
C LYS A 568 -25.15 -67.64 23.87
N GLN A 569 -25.96 -67.61 24.91
CA GLN A 569 -26.81 -68.74 25.32
C GLN A 569 -27.93 -68.98 24.30
N CYS A 570 -28.58 -67.94 23.77
CA CYS A 570 -29.54 -68.05 22.67
C CYS A 570 -28.89 -68.51 21.37
N GLN A 571 -27.69 -68.02 21.04
CA GLN A 571 -26.95 -68.45 19.86
C GLN A 571 -26.51 -69.91 19.97
N GLN A 572 -26.17 -70.38 21.16
CA GLN A 572 -25.84 -71.78 21.44
C GLN A 572 -27.10 -72.65 21.43
N LYS A 573 -28.23 -72.13 21.92
CA LYS A 573 -29.55 -72.79 21.86
C LYS A 573 -30.04 -72.96 20.41
N ILE A 574 -29.82 -71.97 19.55
CA ILE A 574 -30.15 -72.07 18.12
C ILE A 574 -29.30 -73.16 17.47
N LYS A 575 -28.00 -73.24 17.76
CA LYS A 575 -27.12 -74.31 17.25
C LYS A 575 -27.51 -75.71 17.76
N GLU A 576 -27.94 -75.82 19.02
CA GLU A 576 -28.47 -77.07 19.59
C GLU A 576 -29.76 -77.50 18.87
N LEU A 577 -30.70 -76.56 18.68
CA LEU A 577 -31.97 -76.81 18.00
C LEU A 577 -31.76 -77.16 16.51
N GLU A 578 -30.80 -76.53 15.83
CA GLU A 578 -30.41 -76.89 14.46
C GLU A 578 -29.86 -78.32 14.38
N LEU A 579 -29.06 -78.75 15.36
CA LEU A 579 -28.57 -80.13 15.46
C LEU A 579 -29.72 -81.11 15.75
N GLU A 580 -30.65 -80.73 16.63
CA GLU A 580 -31.84 -81.54 16.93
C GLU A 580 -32.73 -81.72 15.71
N VAL A 581 -32.96 -80.67 14.91
CA VAL A 581 -33.72 -80.76 13.65
C VAL A 581 -33.02 -81.69 12.65
N LEU A 582 -31.69 -81.66 12.56
CA LEU A 582 -30.93 -82.58 11.71
C LEU A 582 -31.05 -84.04 12.19
N THR A 583 -31.01 -84.29 13.50
CA THR A 583 -31.22 -85.64 14.04
C THR A 583 -32.66 -86.14 13.85
N GLN A 584 -33.66 -85.26 14.00
CA GLN A 584 -35.06 -85.59 13.71
C GLN A 584 -35.28 -85.88 12.22
N ALA A 585 -34.64 -85.14 11.32
CA ALA A 585 -34.67 -85.44 9.89
C ALA A 585 -34.04 -86.81 9.56
N GLN A 586 -32.96 -87.19 10.27
CA GLN A 586 -32.34 -88.51 10.16
C GLN A 586 -33.27 -89.63 10.67
N ILE A 587 -33.96 -89.40 11.79
CA ILE A 587 -34.94 -90.34 12.37
C ILE A 587 -36.14 -90.50 11.42
N ILE A 588 -36.69 -89.41 10.89
CA ILE A 588 -37.81 -89.45 9.91
C ILE A 588 -37.40 -90.23 8.66
N LYS A 589 -36.16 -90.06 8.16
CA LYS A 589 -35.64 -90.90 7.05
C LYS A 589 -35.63 -92.39 7.39
N SER A 590 -35.18 -92.76 8.60
CA SER A 590 -35.19 -94.15 9.05
C SER A 590 -36.62 -94.70 9.24
N GLN A 591 -37.53 -93.87 9.76
CA GLN A 591 -38.94 -94.19 9.98
C GLN A 591 -39.68 -94.41 8.66
N ASN A 592 -39.43 -93.57 7.65
CA ASN A 592 -39.98 -93.74 6.30
C ASN A 592 -39.50 -95.06 5.67
N SER A 593 -38.23 -95.45 5.86
CA SER A 593 -37.73 -96.75 5.38
C SER A 593 -38.40 -97.96 6.07
N LEU A 594 -38.81 -97.80 7.34
CA LEU A 594 -39.55 -98.84 8.08
C LEU A 594 -41.04 -98.86 7.69
N GLN A 595 -41.63 -97.70 7.41
CA GLN A 595 -43.01 -97.59 6.91
C GLN A 595 -43.16 -98.21 5.52
N GLU A 596 -42.16 -98.06 4.66
CA GLU A 596 -42.13 -98.69 3.34
C GLU A 596 -42.04 -100.22 3.45
N LYS A 597 -41.20 -100.75 4.37
CA LYS A 597 -41.16 -102.18 4.69
C LYS A 597 -42.48 -102.71 5.28
N LEU A 598 -43.16 -101.91 6.12
CA LEU A 598 -44.46 -102.26 6.69
C LEU A 598 -45.56 -102.29 5.62
N ALA A 599 -45.54 -101.34 4.67
CA ALA A 599 -46.46 -101.33 3.54
C ALA A 599 -46.24 -102.57 2.64
N GLN A 600 -44.98 -102.99 2.44
CA GLN A 600 -44.65 -104.18 1.68
C GLN A 600 -45.13 -105.48 2.35
N GLU A 601 -45.06 -105.58 3.68
CA GLU A 601 -45.63 -106.74 4.41
C GLU A 601 -47.17 -106.71 4.44
N LYS A 602 -47.80 -105.54 4.56
CA LYS A 602 -49.27 -105.42 4.49
C LYS A 602 -49.84 -105.88 3.14
N SER A 603 -49.13 -105.63 2.03
CA SER A 603 -49.50 -106.16 0.72
C SER A 603 -49.50 -107.70 0.70
N LYS A 604 -48.49 -108.35 1.31
CA LYS A 604 -48.42 -109.81 1.36
C LYS A 604 -49.50 -110.43 2.25
N VAL A 605 -49.93 -109.73 3.30
CA VAL A 605 -51.04 -110.17 4.18
C VAL A 605 -52.38 -110.06 3.47
N ALA A 606 -52.62 -108.99 2.71
CA ALA A 606 -53.84 -108.86 1.89
C ALA A 606 -53.94 -110.01 0.86
N ASP A 607 -52.84 -110.40 0.22
CA ASP A 607 -52.76 -111.55 -0.70
C ASP A 607 -53.01 -112.92 0.00
N ALA A 608 -52.85 -112.98 1.33
CA ALA A 608 -53.15 -114.16 2.15
C ALA A 608 -54.60 -114.15 2.67
N GLU A 609 -55.15 -112.99 2.99
CA GLU A 609 -56.56 -112.82 3.42
C GLU A 609 -57.55 -113.14 2.30
N GLU A 610 -57.23 -112.77 1.04
CA GLU A 610 -58.05 -113.14 -0.12
C GLU A 610 -58.15 -114.67 -0.29
N LYS A 611 -57.08 -115.41 0.03
CA LYS A 611 -57.08 -116.88 0.02
C LYS A 611 -57.88 -117.51 1.17
N ILE A 612 -58.03 -116.81 2.29
CA ILE A 612 -58.84 -117.26 3.42
C ILE A 612 -60.33 -117.05 3.14
N LEU A 613 -60.69 -115.95 2.48
CA LEU A 613 -62.08 -115.66 2.11
C LEU A 613 -62.64 -116.72 1.12
N ASP A 614 -61.82 -117.18 0.18
CA ASP A 614 -62.20 -118.24 -0.79
C ASP A 614 -62.37 -119.64 -0.15
N LEU A 615 -61.84 -119.84 1.07
CA LEU A 615 -62.02 -121.04 1.89
C LEU A 615 -63.21 -120.93 2.85
N GLN A 616 -63.54 -119.73 3.33
CA GLN A 616 -64.71 -119.48 4.19
C GLN A 616 -66.03 -119.55 3.41
N GLN A 617 -66.06 -119.13 2.14
CA GLN A 617 -67.24 -119.23 1.28
C GLN A 617 -67.64 -120.69 0.96
N LYS A 618 -66.71 -121.66 1.14
CA LYS A 618 -66.96 -123.10 0.97
C LYS A 618 -67.52 -123.78 2.24
N LEU A 619 -67.54 -123.10 3.39
CA LEU A 619 -67.98 -123.64 4.68
C LEU A 619 -69.41 -123.23 5.07
N GLU A 620 -69.93 -122.13 4.54
CA GLU A 620 -71.25 -121.57 4.88
C GLU A 620 -72.46 -122.29 4.26
N HIS A 621 -72.24 -123.27 3.37
CA HIS A 621 -73.33 -124.02 2.74
C HIS A 621 -73.89 -125.17 3.63
N ALA A 622 -73.32 -125.41 4.81
CA ALA A 622 -73.53 -126.65 5.54
C ALA A 622 -74.63 -126.68 6.62
N HIS A 623 -75.14 -125.57 7.19
CA HIS A 623 -76.09 -125.72 8.31
C HIS A 623 -77.23 -124.69 8.36
N LYS A 624 -78.43 -125.16 7.99
CA LYS A 624 -79.74 -124.55 8.27
C LYS A 624 -80.69 -125.71 8.67
N VAL A 625 -81.66 -125.45 9.58
CA VAL A 625 -82.75 -126.34 10.11
C VAL A 625 -82.54 -126.70 11.61
N CYS A 626 -83.46 -126.60 12.60
CA CYS A 626 -84.93 -126.83 12.75
C CYS A 626 -85.47 -125.98 13.96
N LEU A 627 -86.66 -125.32 13.96
CA LEU A 627 -88.08 -125.76 14.16
C LEU A 627 -88.41 -126.21 15.61
N THR A 628 -89.31 -125.63 16.44
CA THR A 628 -90.73 -125.15 16.47
C THR A 628 -91.60 -126.00 17.42
N ASP A 629 -92.66 -125.38 17.99
CA ASP A 629 -93.95 -125.95 18.44
C ASP A 629 -94.40 -125.71 19.90
N ALA A 630 -94.61 -124.44 20.26
CA ALA A 630 -95.54 -124.00 21.33
C ALA A 630 -96.65 -123.09 20.76
N CYS A 631 -97.12 -123.42 19.55
CA CYS A 631 -97.69 -122.48 18.59
C CYS A 631 -99.17 -122.14 18.70
N ILE A 632 -99.89 -122.47 19.78
CA ILE A 632 -101.34 -122.22 19.79
C ILE A 632 -101.81 -121.30 20.94
N LEU A 633 -101.14 -121.30 22.10
CA LEU A 633 -101.44 -120.32 23.16
C LEU A 633 -100.70 -118.99 22.97
N GLY A 634 -99.51 -119.04 22.36
CA GLY A 634 -98.74 -117.86 21.99
C GLY A 634 -99.47 -116.95 21.00
N LYS A 635 -100.36 -117.48 20.14
CA LYS A 635 -100.99 -116.68 19.09
C LYS A 635 -101.82 -115.50 19.63
N LYS A 636 -102.61 -115.70 20.70
CA LYS A 636 -103.42 -114.61 21.27
C LYS A 636 -102.60 -113.59 22.07
N GLN A 637 -101.63 -114.04 22.85
CA GLN A 637 -100.68 -113.13 23.52
C GLN A 637 -99.77 -112.40 22.52
N LEU A 638 -99.44 -113.03 21.39
CA LEU A 638 -98.73 -112.41 20.30
C LEU A 638 -99.63 -111.39 19.58
N GLU A 639 -100.92 -111.65 19.35
CA GLU A 639 -101.82 -110.68 18.73
C GLU A 639 -101.98 -109.39 19.57
N GLU A 640 -102.05 -109.52 20.89
CA GLU A 640 -102.14 -108.37 21.81
C GLU A 640 -100.80 -107.63 21.93
N ARG A 641 -99.68 -108.37 22.03
CA ARG A 641 -98.32 -107.79 21.95
C ARG A 641 -98.01 -107.20 20.58
N ILE A 642 -98.60 -107.71 19.50
CA ILE A 642 -98.49 -107.14 18.16
C ILE A 642 -99.25 -105.83 18.12
N LYS A 643 -100.45 -105.72 18.72
CA LYS A 643 -101.14 -104.43 18.85
C LYS A 643 -100.33 -103.42 19.67
N GLU A 644 -99.85 -103.80 20.85
CA GLU A 644 -98.99 -102.93 21.66
C GLU A 644 -97.68 -102.56 20.94
N ALA A 645 -97.07 -103.52 20.23
CA ALA A 645 -95.88 -103.26 19.42
C ALA A 645 -96.19 -102.33 18.26
N THR A 646 -97.34 -102.44 17.61
CA THR A 646 -97.74 -101.53 16.52
C THR A 646 -98.06 -100.13 17.04
N GLU A 647 -98.66 -99.99 18.23
CA GLU A 647 -98.86 -98.69 18.88
C GLU A 647 -97.53 -98.06 19.33
N ASN A 648 -96.62 -98.85 19.88
CA ASN A 648 -95.29 -98.38 20.27
C ASN A 648 -94.42 -98.05 19.05
N GLU A 649 -94.52 -98.83 17.97
CA GLU A 649 -93.87 -98.55 16.69
C GLU A 649 -94.42 -97.25 16.08
N ALA A 650 -95.73 -97.00 16.18
CA ALA A 650 -96.33 -95.75 15.75
C ALA A 650 -95.84 -94.55 16.58
N LYS A 651 -95.73 -94.69 17.91
CA LYS A 651 -95.17 -93.65 18.81
C LYS A 651 -93.70 -93.38 18.52
N ILE A 652 -92.89 -94.41 18.32
CA ILE A 652 -91.45 -94.28 17.97
C ILE A 652 -91.31 -93.63 16.59
N LYS A 653 -92.15 -94.00 15.61
CA LYS A 653 -92.17 -93.35 14.29
C LYS A 653 -92.53 -91.86 14.39
N GLN A 654 -93.49 -91.51 15.25
CA GLN A 654 -93.84 -90.11 15.50
C GLN A 654 -92.68 -89.35 16.16
N GLN A 655 -92.06 -89.90 17.20
CA GLN A 655 -90.89 -89.29 17.85
C GLN A 655 -89.69 -89.16 16.90
N TYR A 656 -89.46 -90.16 16.06
CA TYR A 656 -88.43 -90.11 15.03
C TYR A 656 -88.70 -89.02 14.00
N GLN A 657 -89.96 -88.82 13.59
CA GLN A 657 -90.35 -87.72 12.70
C GLN A 657 -90.18 -86.35 13.37
N GLU A 658 -90.56 -86.20 14.64
CA GLU A 658 -90.33 -84.97 15.42
C GLU A 658 -88.85 -84.66 15.57
N GLU A 659 -88.01 -85.66 15.85
CA GLU A 659 -86.56 -85.51 15.97
C GLU A 659 -85.91 -85.17 14.61
N GLN A 660 -86.41 -85.74 13.51
CA GLN A 660 -86.00 -85.36 12.15
C GLN A 660 -86.37 -83.90 11.83
N GLN A 661 -87.53 -83.41 12.27
CA GLN A 661 -87.89 -82.00 12.12
C GLN A 661 -87.01 -81.09 12.99
N LYS A 662 -86.69 -81.49 14.23
CA LYS A 662 -85.76 -80.75 15.10
C LYS A 662 -84.34 -80.69 14.52
N ARG A 663 -83.83 -81.78 13.96
CA ARG A 663 -82.51 -81.80 13.29
C ARG A 663 -82.48 -80.87 12.08
N LYS A 664 -83.53 -80.87 11.26
CA LYS A 664 -83.66 -79.92 10.14
C LYS A 664 -83.66 -78.47 10.61
N LEU A 665 -84.36 -78.17 11.71
CA LEU A 665 -84.36 -76.83 12.31
C LEU A 665 -82.98 -76.46 12.88
N LEU A 666 -82.28 -77.42 13.50
CA LEU A 666 -80.94 -77.21 14.03
C LEU A 666 -79.92 -76.97 12.91
N ASP A 667 -79.99 -77.73 11.82
CA ASP A 667 -79.14 -77.55 10.64
C ASP A 667 -79.41 -76.20 9.98
N GLN A 668 -80.66 -75.74 9.93
CA GLN A 668 -81.00 -74.39 9.48
C GLN A 668 -80.34 -73.32 10.37
N ASN A 669 -80.46 -73.44 11.70
CA ASN A 669 -79.83 -72.52 12.65
C ASN A 669 -78.30 -72.54 12.56
N ILE A 670 -77.67 -73.71 12.41
CA ILE A 670 -76.22 -73.84 12.25
C ILE A 670 -75.78 -73.15 10.95
N ASN A 671 -76.51 -73.33 9.86
CA ASN A 671 -76.22 -72.67 8.58
C ASN A 671 -76.39 -71.14 8.67
N GLU A 672 -77.38 -70.65 9.40
CA GLU A 672 -77.57 -69.22 9.66
C GLU A 672 -76.43 -68.64 10.51
N LEU A 673 -76.04 -69.30 11.59
CA LEU A 673 -74.90 -68.90 12.43
C LEU A 673 -73.58 -68.92 11.64
N GLN A 674 -73.36 -69.92 10.78
CA GLN A 674 -72.19 -69.97 9.92
C GLN A 674 -72.15 -68.78 8.93
N LYS A 675 -73.31 -68.35 8.40
CA LYS A 675 -73.39 -67.14 7.57
C LYS A 675 -73.07 -65.89 8.38
N GLU A 676 -73.58 -65.77 9.59
CA GLU A 676 -73.27 -64.62 10.46
C GLU A 676 -71.79 -64.54 10.83
N VAL A 677 -71.18 -65.66 11.22
CA VAL A 677 -69.74 -65.75 11.52
C VAL A 677 -68.91 -65.33 10.30
N LYS A 678 -69.30 -65.75 9.10
CA LYS A 678 -68.61 -65.36 7.87
C LYS A 678 -68.71 -63.86 7.60
N ILE A 679 -69.88 -63.26 7.81
CA ILE A 679 -70.08 -61.81 7.69
C ILE A 679 -69.23 -61.06 8.72
N LEU A 680 -69.11 -61.56 9.94
CA LEU A 680 -68.28 -60.96 10.99
C LEU A 680 -66.78 -61.04 10.65
N GLN A 681 -66.30 -62.18 10.15
CA GLN A 681 -64.93 -62.33 9.67
C GLN A 681 -64.62 -61.39 8.51
N ASP A 682 -65.54 -61.23 7.55
CA ASP A 682 -65.37 -60.28 6.45
C ASP A 682 -65.31 -58.83 6.97
N LYS A 683 -66.11 -58.47 7.97
CA LYS A 683 -66.05 -57.16 8.63
C LYS A 683 -64.75 -56.94 9.39
N GLU A 684 -64.26 -57.95 10.10
CA GLU A 684 -62.98 -57.93 10.81
C GLU A 684 -61.82 -57.71 9.85
N ASN A 685 -61.78 -58.45 8.74
CA ASN A 685 -60.78 -58.28 7.69
C ASN A 685 -60.80 -56.87 7.07
N VAL A 686 -61.98 -56.30 6.86
CA VAL A 686 -62.12 -54.91 6.36
C VAL A 686 -61.60 -53.92 7.41
N LEU A 687 -61.92 -54.11 8.69
CA LEU A 687 -61.44 -53.26 9.77
C LEU A 687 -59.90 -53.32 9.90
N GLU A 688 -59.30 -54.50 9.85
CA GLU A 688 -57.83 -54.64 9.85
C GLU A 688 -57.19 -53.86 8.70
N ARG A 689 -57.70 -54.00 7.47
CA ARG A 689 -57.20 -53.26 6.31
C ARG A 689 -57.32 -51.75 6.51
N THR A 690 -58.43 -51.26 7.05
CA THR A 690 -58.60 -49.83 7.35
C THR A 690 -57.66 -49.36 8.45
N ASN A 691 -57.39 -50.19 9.46
CA ASN A 691 -56.49 -49.87 10.56
C ASN A 691 -55.04 -49.78 10.06
N PHE A 692 -54.58 -50.75 9.26
CA PHE A 692 -53.27 -50.68 8.59
C PHE A 692 -53.14 -49.42 7.73
N GLN A 693 -54.18 -49.06 6.97
CA GLN A 693 -54.17 -47.86 6.14
C GLN A 693 -54.12 -46.57 6.97
N GLN A 694 -54.84 -46.51 8.10
CA GLN A 694 -54.78 -45.38 9.02
C GLN A 694 -53.42 -45.27 9.69
N GLN A 695 -52.83 -46.40 10.12
CA GLN A 695 -51.53 -46.43 10.77
C GLN A 695 -50.41 -45.99 9.82
N TYR A 696 -50.48 -46.37 8.55
CA TYR A 696 -49.58 -45.85 7.51
C TYR A 696 -49.73 -44.34 7.32
N ARG A 697 -50.96 -43.81 7.30
CA ARG A 697 -51.20 -42.35 7.21
C ARG A 697 -50.64 -41.59 8.41
N ILE A 698 -50.79 -42.14 9.62
CA ILE A 698 -50.24 -41.56 10.85
C ILE A 698 -48.70 -41.51 10.76
N GLN A 699 -48.06 -42.61 10.37
CA GLN A 699 -46.59 -42.64 10.19
C GLN A 699 -46.11 -41.61 9.15
N GLN A 700 -46.86 -41.44 8.06
CA GLN A 700 -46.55 -40.45 7.03
C GLN A 700 -46.67 -39.01 7.57
N GLN A 701 -47.70 -38.71 8.36
CA GLN A 701 -47.89 -37.41 8.99
C GLN A 701 -46.82 -37.12 10.06
N GLU A 702 -46.43 -38.12 10.85
CA GLU A 702 -45.34 -38.00 11.82
C GLU A 702 -43.99 -37.68 11.16
N ALA A 703 -43.70 -38.30 10.01
CA ALA A 703 -42.51 -38.00 9.23
C ALA A 703 -42.51 -36.56 8.70
N GLN A 704 -43.66 -36.08 8.21
CA GLN A 704 -43.82 -34.69 7.76
C GLN A 704 -43.66 -33.69 8.91
N LEU A 705 -44.23 -33.98 10.09
CA LEU A 705 -44.06 -33.15 11.28
C LEU A 705 -42.60 -33.07 11.72
N LYS A 706 -41.86 -34.18 11.75
CA LYS A 706 -40.41 -34.18 12.04
C LYS A 706 -39.63 -33.32 11.05
N GLN A 707 -39.98 -33.36 9.77
CA GLN A 707 -39.35 -32.52 8.76
C GLN A 707 -39.65 -31.03 8.96
N LEU A 708 -40.90 -30.68 9.26
CA LEU A 708 -41.32 -29.31 9.57
C LEU A 708 -40.67 -28.77 10.84
N GLU A 709 -40.54 -29.59 11.90
CA GLU A 709 -39.83 -29.21 13.13
C GLU A 709 -38.36 -28.94 12.87
N ASN A 710 -37.69 -29.78 12.07
CA ASN A 710 -36.30 -29.55 11.68
C ASN A 710 -36.14 -28.25 10.87
N ASN A 711 -37.07 -27.96 9.96
CA ASN A 711 -37.07 -26.70 9.21
C ASN A 711 -37.31 -25.49 10.12
N LYS A 712 -38.20 -25.60 11.09
CA LYS A 712 -38.42 -24.56 12.11
C LYS A 712 -37.16 -24.30 12.94
N ARG A 713 -36.49 -25.35 13.43
CA ARG A 713 -35.22 -25.23 14.16
C ARG A 713 -34.13 -24.54 13.34
N LYS A 714 -34.03 -24.86 12.05
CA LYS A 714 -33.11 -24.17 11.12
C LYS A 714 -33.47 -22.69 10.98
N SER A 715 -34.74 -22.36 10.78
CA SER A 715 -35.23 -20.98 10.70
C SER A 715 -34.93 -20.18 11.97
N ASP A 716 -35.19 -20.75 13.15
CA ASP A 716 -34.90 -20.12 14.44
C ASP A 716 -33.40 -19.86 14.64
N ALA A 717 -32.54 -20.77 14.17
CA ALA A 717 -31.09 -20.59 14.18
C ALA A 717 -30.66 -19.44 13.25
N TYR A 718 -31.22 -19.34 12.05
CA TYR A 718 -30.99 -18.21 11.14
C TYR A 718 -31.44 -16.89 11.76
N LEU A 719 -32.59 -16.88 12.45
CA LEU A 719 -33.12 -15.68 13.08
C LEU A 719 -32.21 -15.18 14.23
N LYS A 720 -31.67 -16.10 15.03
CA LYS A 720 -30.67 -15.78 16.08
C LYS A 720 -29.36 -15.23 15.48
N SER A 721 -28.83 -15.90 14.45
CA SER A 721 -27.63 -15.43 13.75
C SER A 721 -27.84 -14.03 13.16
N ASN A 722 -28.99 -13.76 12.55
CA ASN A 722 -29.33 -12.45 12.01
C ASN A 722 -29.45 -11.38 13.10
N GLN A 723 -30.00 -11.70 14.28
CA GLN A 723 -30.03 -10.77 15.41
C GLN A 723 -28.63 -10.43 15.92
N GLU A 724 -27.71 -11.41 15.98
CA GLU A 724 -26.31 -11.17 16.35
C GLU A 724 -25.59 -10.31 15.32
N LEU A 725 -25.79 -10.58 14.04
CA LEU A 725 -25.26 -9.74 12.96
C LEU A 725 -25.80 -8.31 13.04
N LEU A 726 -27.09 -8.13 13.34
CA LEU A 726 -27.69 -6.81 13.50
C LEU A 726 -27.07 -6.02 14.67
N LYS A 727 -26.77 -6.70 15.79
CA LYS A 727 -26.05 -6.11 16.94
C LYS A 727 -24.61 -5.73 16.59
N LYS A 728 -23.91 -6.56 15.81
CA LYS A 728 -22.55 -6.24 15.33
C LYS A 728 -22.56 -5.04 14.38
N VAL A 729 -23.51 -4.99 13.44
CA VAL A 729 -23.66 -3.88 12.50
C VAL A 729 -23.99 -2.58 13.24
N SER A 730 -24.87 -2.61 14.26
CA SER A 730 -25.18 -1.41 15.04
C SER A 730 -23.98 -0.92 15.85
N GLY A 731 -23.18 -1.83 16.42
CA GLY A 731 -21.90 -1.51 17.08
C GLY A 731 -20.91 -0.83 16.12
N LEU A 732 -20.66 -1.45 14.96
CA LEU A 732 -19.78 -0.89 13.93
C LEU A 732 -20.27 0.47 13.41
N GLN A 733 -21.59 0.67 13.33
CA GLN A 733 -22.16 1.94 12.89
C GLN A 733 -21.98 3.05 13.94
N GLN A 734 -21.98 2.72 15.23
CA GLN A 734 -21.65 3.66 16.30
C GLN A 734 -20.16 4.00 16.30
N GLU A 735 -19.29 3.01 16.14
CA GLU A 735 -17.84 3.19 16.05
C GLU A 735 -17.46 4.06 14.84
N LYS A 736 -18.06 3.80 13.66
CA LYS A 736 -17.90 4.66 12.48
C LYS A 736 -18.28 6.11 12.79
N LYS A 737 -19.39 6.35 13.50
CA LYS A 737 -19.81 7.71 13.88
C LYS A 737 -18.86 8.36 14.87
N ALA A 738 -18.27 7.60 15.80
CA ALA A 738 -17.26 8.08 16.73
C ALA A 738 -15.99 8.49 15.99
N LEU A 739 -15.47 7.62 15.12
CA LEU A 739 -14.30 7.92 14.27
C LEU A 739 -14.54 9.15 13.37
N HIS A 740 -15.72 9.29 12.78
CA HIS A 740 -16.04 10.50 11.99
C HIS A 740 -16.05 11.78 12.85
N LYS A 741 -16.38 11.70 14.15
CA LYS A 741 -16.28 12.86 15.06
C LYS A 741 -14.82 13.17 15.37
N GLU A 742 -13.98 12.16 15.57
CA GLU A 742 -12.54 12.33 15.80
C GLU A 742 -11.82 12.89 14.58
N CYS A 743 -12.04 12.34 13.37
CA CYS A 743 -11.47 12.88 12.15
C CYS A 743 -11.84 14.36 11.95
N ARG A 744 -13.10 14.76 12.25
CA ARG A 744 -13.50 16.17 12.22
C ARG A 744 -12.78 17.04 13.24
N ARG A 745 -12.40 16.50 14.40
CA ARG A 745 -11.61 17.23 15.40
C ARG A 745 -10.18 17.42 14.90
N PHE A 746 -9.56 16.38 14.35
CA PHE A 746 -8.21 16.45 13.78
C PHE A 746 -8.14 17.44 12.62
N VAL A 747 -9.11 17.43 11.70
CA VAL A 747 -9.16 18.41 10.60
C VAL A 747 -9.21 19.84 11.15
N LYS A 748 -10.03 20.11 12.17
CA LYS A 748 -10.08 21.44 12.81
C LYS A 748 -8.76 21.84 13.46
N GLN A 749 -8.05 20.90 14.09
CA GLN A 749 -6.74 21.16 14.67
C GLN A 749 -5.70 21.47 13.58
N ILE A 750 -5.69 20.70 12.49
CA ILE A 750 -4.81 20.94 11.33
C ILE A 750 -5.10 22.32 10.72
N ASP A 751 -6.36 22.71 10.56
CA ASP A 751 -6.73 24.05 10.05
C ASP A 751 -6.21 25.18 10.95
N VAL A 752 -6.15 24.97 12.27
CA VAL A 752 -5.57 25.94 13.21
C VAL A 752 -4.05 25.97 13.07
N HIS A 753 -3.38 24.81 12.96
CA HIS A 753 -1.94 24.75 12.75
C HIS A 753 -1.51 25.38 11.42
N MET A 754 -2.23 25.11 10.32
CA MET A 754 -1.98 25.73 9.01
C MET A 754 -2.15 27.25 9.08
N ARG A 755 -3.21 27.75 9.73
CA ARG A 755 -3.40 29.20 9.90
C ARG A 755 -2.26 29.84 10.69
N ASN A 756 -1.81 29.21 11.78
CA ASN A 756 -0.69 29.70 12.58
C ASN A 756 0.63 29.67 11.81
N TYR A 757 0.88 28.61 11.02
CA TYR A 757 2.04 28.52 10.15
C TYR A 757 2.03 29.61 9.08
N ASN A 758 0.91 29.79 8.38
CA ASN A 758 0.74 30.82 7.35
C ASN A 758 0.95 32.23 7.92
N LYS A 759 0.46 32.49 9.15
CA LYS A 759 0.73 33.76 9.85
C LYS A 759 2.23 33.96 10.11
N LYS A 760 2.94 32.95 10.62
CA LYS A 760 4.40 33.02 10.83
C LYS A 760 5.16 33.26 9.52
N CYS A 761 4.75 32.61 8.42
CA CYS A 761 5.34 32.81 7.10
C CYS A 761 5.10 34.24 6.59
N TYR A 762 3.89 34.78 6.77
CA TYR A 762 3.59 36.17 6.42
C TYR A 762 4.43 37.17 7.23
N ASP A 763 4.58 36.93 8.53
CA ASP A 763 5.42 37.76 9.40
C ASP A 763 6.90 37.71 8.98
N HIS A 764 7.41 36.53 8.63
CA HIS A 764 8.78 36.38 8.14
C HIS A 764 8.98 37.08 6.78
N LYS A 765 8.04 36.91 5.84
CA LYS A 765 8.06 37.61 4.55
C LYS A 765 8.07 39.12 4.73
N THR A 766 7.29 39.63 5.69
CA THR A 766 7.25 41.06 6.04
C THR A 766 8.57 41.53 6.64
N LYS A 767 9.17 40.76 7.55
CA LYS A 767 10.51 41.07 8.11
C LYS A 767 11.58 41.11 7.03
N LEU A 768 11.57 40.13 6.11
CA LEU A 768 12.50 40.07 4.99
C LEU A 768 12.34 41.27 4.05
N HIS A 769 11.10 41.70 3.77
CA HIS A 769 10.85 42.92 3.00
C HIS A 769 11.44 44.17 3.69
N ARG A 770 11.30 44.30 5.01
CA ARG A 770 11.90 45.43 5.74
C ARG A 770 13.42 45.43 5.66
N VAL A 771 14.05 44.26 5.79
CA VAL A 771 15.51 44.13 5.65
C VAL A 771 15.96 44.46 4.23
N LYS A 772 15.26 43.91 3.22
CA LYS A 772 15.52 44.20 1.81
C LYS A 772 15.44 45.69 1.51
N ASN A 773 14.41 46.38 2.00
CA ASN A 773 14.25 47.81 1.76
C ASN A 773 15.38 48.63 2.42
N ARG A 774 15.83 48.26 3.63
CA ARG A 774 16.99 48.90 4.25
C ARG A 774 18.28 48.69 3.46
N PHE A 775 18.51 47.46 3.00
CA PHE A 775 19.68 47.14 2.19
C PHE A 775 19.68 47.91 0.87
N ILE A 776 18.53 47.99 0.19
CA ILE A 776 18.38 48.80 -1.03
C ILE A 776 18.74 50.26 -0.74
N HIS A 777 18.21 50.82 0.33
CA HIS A 777 18.52 52.21 0.71
C HIS A 777 20.00 52.43 1.03
N GLU A 778 20.66 51.49 1.72
CA GLU A 778 22.10 51.55 1.97
C GLU A 778 22.93 51.45 0.69
N VAL A 779 22.50 50.62 -0.27
CA VAL A 779 23.16 50.51 -1.58
C VAL A 779 22.99 51.81 -2.36
N GLU A 780 21.79 52.39 -2.40
CA GLU A 780 21.54 53.69 -3.05
C GLU A 780 22.46 54.78 -2.47
N GLN A 781 22.58 54.86 -1.14
CA GLN A 781 23.48 55.83 -0.49
C GLN A 781 24.96 55.60 -0.85
N ARG A 782 25.39 54.34 -0.98
CA ARG A 782 26.76 54.01 -1.39
C ARG A 782 27.01 54.36 -2.84
N ASP A 783 26.06 54.07 -3.72
CA ASP A 783 26.16 54.38 -5.15
C ASP A 783 26.25 55.90 -5.37
N ASP A 784 25.46 56.69 -4.65
CA ASP A 784 25.54 58.15 -4.70
C ASP A 784 26.89 58.67 -4.18
N ARG A 785 27.45 58.05 -3.14
CA ARG A 785 28.80 58.37 -2.65
C ARG A 785 29.87 58.01 -3.66
N ILE A 786 29.75 56.86 -4.33
CA ILE A 786 30.68 56.42 -5.38
C ILE A 786 30.66 57.42 -6.53
N LYS A 787 29.48 57.78 -7.04
CA LYS A 787 29.35 58.79 -8.11
C LYS A 787 30.01 60.12 -7.74
N LEU A 788 29.86 60.56 -6.48
CA LEU A 788 30.49 61.79 -6.01
C LEU A 788 32.02 61.68 -6.01
N LEU A 789 32.57 60.56 -5.52
CA LEU A 789 34.00 60.30 -5.55
C LEU A 789 34.56 60.12 -6.98
N GLU A 790 33.78 59.53 -7.89
CA GLU A 790 34.14 59.41 -9.30
C GLU A 790 34.24 60.79 -9.96
N ASN A 791 33.29 61.69 -9.68
CA ASN A 791 33.33 63.08 -10.14
C ASN A 791 34.56 63.83 -9.60
N GLU A 792 34.85 63.71 -8.30
CA GLU A 792 36.04 64.31 -7.68
C GLU A 792 37.33 63.78 -8.32
N ASN A 793 37.45 62.47 -8.51
CA ASN A 793 38.57 61.84 -9.21
C ASN A 793 38.70 62.34 -10.66
N GLY A 794 37.58 62.52 -11.37
CA GLY A 794 37.56 63.10 -12.71
C GLY A 794 38.15 64.51 -12.74
N ILE A 795 37.75 65.38 -11.81
CA ILE A 795 38.30 66.73 -11.69
C ILE A 795 39.79 66.70 -11.37
N LEU A 796 40.23 65.82 -10.45
CA LEU A 796 41.64 65.68 -10.11
C LEU A 796 42.48 65.19 -11.30
N ARG A 797 41.97 64.23 -12.08
CA ARG A 797 42.62 63.78 -13.32
C ARG A 797 42.79 64.91 -14.32
N GLN A 798 41.75 65.73 -14.54
CA GLN A 798 41.85 66.89 -15.42
C GLN A 798 42.89 67.92 -14.94
N LYS A 799 42.99 68.15 -13.62
CA LYS A 799 44.03 69.03 -13.06
C LYS A 799 45.42 68.46 -13.30
N LEU A 800 45.61 67.17 -13.07
CA LEU A 800 46.88 66.48 -13.30
C LEU A 800 47.28 66.51 -14.78
N GLU A 801 46.33 66.34 -15.71
CA GLU A 801 46.59 66.46 -17.15
C GLU A 801 47.04 67.87 -17.54
N LYS A 802 46.38 68.92 -16.99
CA LYS A 802 46.81 70.31 -17.20
C LYS A 802 48.21 70.59 -16.64
N GLU A 803 48.52 70.05 -15.46
CA GLU A 803 49.84 70.18 -14.85
C GLU A 803 50.92 69.47 -15.70
N LYS A 804 50.65 68.25 -16.18
CA LYS A 804 51.55 67.55 -17.10
C LYS A 804 51.76 68.33 -18.39
N ALA A 805 50.70 68.85 -19.00
CA ALA A 805 50.82 69.67 -20.21
C ALA A 805 51.67 70.93 -19.97
N PHE A 806 51.54 71.56 -18.80
CA PHE A 806 52.37 72.69 -18.41
C PHE A 806 53.83 72.29 -18.17
N GLN A 807 54.08 71.15 -17.53
CA GLN A 807 55.43 70.59 -17.37
C GLN A 807 56.08 70.30 -18.73
N ASP A 808 55.33 69.70 -19.66
CA ASP A 808 55.80 69.43 -21.03
C ASP A 808 56.12 70.73 -21.78
N GLN A 809 55.30 71.78 -21.59
CA GLN A 809 55.56 73.10 -22.15
C GLN A 809 56.86 73.73 -21.60
N ILE A 810 57.06 73.68 -20.27
CA ILE A 810 58.30 74.15 -19.64
C ILE A 810 59.50 73.34 -20.17
N LEU A 811 59.37 72.02 -20.26
CA LEU A 811 60.44 71.15 -20.76
C LEU A 811 60.81 71.51 -22.20
N ALA A 812 59.81 71.74 -23.06
CA ALA A 812 60.03 72.19 -24.43
C ALA A 812 60.73 73.56 -24.51
N GLN A 813 60.30 74.53 -23.68
CA GLN A 813 60.95 75.84 -23.60
C GLN A 813 62.40 75.74 -23.11
N ASN A 814 62.66 74.96 -22.06
CA ASN A 814 64.01 74.72 -21.56
C ASN A 814 64.90 74.06 -22.62
N ASN A 815 64.38 73.10 -23.38
CA ASN A 815 65.11 72.47 -24.48
C ASN A 815 65.46 73.47 -25.59
N ASN A 816 64.54 74.38 -25.93
CA ASN A 816 64.80 75.45 -26.91
C ASN A 816 65.88 76.42 -26.41
N LEU A 817 65.79 76.85 -25.14
CA LEU A 817 66.79 77.73 -24.53
C LEU A 817 68.17 77.05 -24.46
N LEU A 818 68.23 75.75 -24.15
CA LEU A 818 69.46 74.98 -24.18
C LEU A 818 70.04 74.90 -25.60
N LEU A 819 69.20 74.77 -26.63
CA LEU A 819 69.63 74.77 -28.02
C LEU A 819 70.18 76.15 -28.44
N GLU A 820 69.51 77.24 -28.06
CA GLU A 820 69.99 78.60 -28.30
C GLU A 820 71.32 78.87 -27.59
N ASN A 821 71.44 78.49 -26.31
CA ASN A 821 72.69 78.60 -25.57
C ASN A 821 73.83 77.81 -26.25
N ARG A 822 73.56 76.61 -26.76
CA ARG A 822 74.56 75.84 -27.53
C ARG A 822 74.98 76.58 -28.81
N LYS A 823 74.04 77.15 -29.56
CA LYS A 823 74.34 77.94 -30.78
C LYS A 823 75.14 79.21 -30.47
N LEU A 824 74.76 79.93 -29.41
CA LEU A 824 75.50 81.12 -28.98
C LEU A 824 76.91 80.76 -28.51
N LEU A 825 77.07 79.63 -27.81
CA LEU A 825 78.38 79.13 -27.41
C LEU A 825 79.22 78.75 -28.64
N GLU A 826 78.64 78.07 -29.63
CA GLU A 826 79.31 77.79 -30.90
C GLU A 826 79.78 79.07 -31.59
N GLN A 827 78.92 80.09 -31.70
CA GLN A 827 79.27 81.40 -32.27
C GLN A 827 80.39 82.10 -31.50
N LEU A 828 80.36 82.07 -30.16
CA LEU A 828 81.45 82.63 -29.34
C LEU A 828 82.76 81.88 -29.59
N THR A 829 82.74 80.55 -29.67
CA THR A 829 83.96 79.78 -29.95
C THR A 829 84.51 80.05 -31.36
N GLU A 830 83.65 80.30 -32.36
CA GLU A 830 84.08 80.73 -33.69
C GLU A 830 84.71 82.13 -33.66
N GLN A 831 84.11 83.07 -32.92
CA GLN A 831 84.68 84.39 -32.73
C GLN A 831 86.02 84.35 -31.99
N GLU A 832 86.15 83.52 -30.94
CA GLU A 832 87.42 83.31 -30.23
C GLU A 832 88.51 82.77 -31.15
N LYS A 833 88.18 81.81 -32.03
CA LYS A 833 89.12 81.31 -33.05
C LYS A 833 89.56 82.42 -34.01
N LEU A 834 88.61 83.22 -34.52
CA LEU A 834 88.91 84.37 -35.38
C LEU A 834 89.80 85.40 -34.68
N ILE A 835 89.56 85.67 -33.40
CA ILE A 835 90.41 86.57 -32.59
C ILE A 835 91.82 85.98 -32.46
N GLU A 836 91.95 84.68 -32.21
CA GLU A 836 93.26 84.03 -32.10
C GLU A 836 94.02 84.02 -33.44
N ASP A 837 93.35 83.77 -34.56
CA ASP A 837 93.92 83.86 -35.91
C ASP A 837 94.39 85.29 -36.21
N ASN A 838 93.57 86.29 -35.86
CA ASN A 838 93.95 87.70 -35.96
C ASN A 838 95.15 88.03 -35.06
N ARG A 839 95.21 87.49 -33.83
CA ARG A 839 96.33 87.67 -32.90
C ARG A 839 97.62 87.09 -33.46
N CYS A 840 97.57 85.90 -34.06
CA CYS A 840 98.69 85.28 -34.76
C CYS A 840 99.14 86.14 -35.95
N THR A 841 98.19 86.65 -36.73
CA THR A 841 98.46 87.54 -37.87
C THR A 841 99.12 88.85 -37.42
N ILE A 842 98.60 89.49 -36.37
CA ILE A 842 99.18 90.69 -35.77
C ILE A 842 100.58 90.41 -35.25
N SER A 843 100.81 89.29 -34.56
CA SER A 843 102.13 88.89 -34.05
C SER A 843 103.13 88.71 -35.20
N SER A 844 102.70 88.08 -36.30
CA SER A 844 103.51 87.94 -37.52
C SER A 844 103.86 89.29 -38.15
N VAL A 845 102.88 90.20 -38.26
CA VAL A 845 103.10 91.58 -38.74
C VAL A 845 104.05 92.33 -37.81
N GLN A 846 103.90 92.22 -36.49
CA GLN A 846 104.79 92.84 -35.50
C GLN A 846 106.23 92.33 -35.65
N HIS A 847 106.44 91.03 -35.83
CA HIS A 847 107.77 90.48 -36.10
C HIS A 847 108.36 91.01 -37.41
N ARG A 848 107.54 91.15 -38.45
CA ARG A 848 107.98 91.72 -39.73
C ARG A 848 108.35 93.19 -39.60
N VAL A 849 107.56 93.99 -38.87
CA VAL A 849 107.86 95.39 -38.56
C VAL A 849 109.15 95.50 -37.75
N PHE A 850 109.34 94.66 -36.72
CA PHE A 850 110.56 94.64 -35.94
C PHE A 850 111.80 94.33 -36.79
N PHE A 851 111.68 93.38 -37.73
CA PHE A 851 112.76 93.07 -38.65
C PHE A 851 113.08 94.24 -39.58
N LEU A 852 112.04 94.88 -40.14
CA LEU A 852 112.19 96.08 -40.97
C LEU A 852 112.80 97.24 -40.18
N ASP A 853 112.43 97.46 -38.91
CA ASP A 853 113.04 98.49 -38.06
C ASP A 853 114.51 98.21 -37.79
N LYS A 854 114.87 96.94 -37.57
CA LYS A 854 116.28 96.53 -37.40
C LYS A 854 117.08 96.76 -38.69
N GLU A 855 116.53 96.39 -39.84
CA GLU A 855 117.14 96.64 -41.15
C GLU A 855 117.26 98.15 -41.42
N ASN A 856 116.25 98.94 -41.10
CA ASN A 856 116.25 100.39 -41.26
C ASN A 856 117.29 101.05 -40.34
N LYS A 857 117.45 100.53 -39.11
CA LYS A 857 118.52 100.94 -38.19
C LYS A 857 119.90 100.58 -38.74
N GLN A 858 120.07 99.38 -39.30
CA GLN A 858 121.30 98.96 -39.98
C GLN A 858 121.61 99.86 -41.19
N LEU A 859 120.59 100.22 -41.98
CA LEU A 859 120.72 101.16 -43.10
C LEU A 859 121.09 102.57 -42.62
N GLN A 860 120.55 103.03 -41.49
CA GLN A 860 120.94 104.30 -40.87
C GLN A 860 122.38 104.28 -40.36
N GLU A 861 122.83 103.18 -39.73
CA GLU A 861 124.21 102.97 -39.30
C GLU A 861 125.17 102.91 -40.49
N ASN A 862 124.83 102.15 -41.53
CA ASN A 862 125.58 102.11 -42.78
C ASN A 862 125.64 103.49 -43.44
N ARG A 863 124.53 104.24 -43.45
CA ARG A 863 124.50 105.63 -43.93
C ARG A 863 125.45 106.50 -43.12
N LEU A 864 125.47 106.36 -41.80
CA LEU A 864 126.40 107.07 -40.90
C LEU A 864 127.86 106.72 -41.22
N GLN A 865 128.20 105.44 -41.35
CA GLN A 865 129.53 104.97 -41.74
C GLN A 865 129.96 105.47 -43.12
N LEU A 866 129.06 105.43 -44.11
CA LEU A 866 129.28 106.03 -45.43
C LEU A 866 129.49 107.54 -45.33
N THR A 867 128.75 108.23 -44.45
CA THR A 867 128.92 109.68 -44.23
C THR A 867 130.27 109.98 -43.58
N GLU A 868 130.74 109.14 -42.65
CA GLU A 868 132.07 109.22 -42.05
C GLU A 868 133.17 108.93 -43.08
N GLN A 869 133.01 107.92 -43.94
CA GLN A 869 133.92 107.64 -45.05
C GLN A 869 133.94 108.78 -46.07
N VAL A 870 132.79 109.39 -46.39
CA VAL A 870 132.73 110.63 -47.20
C VAL A 870 133.41 111.79 -46.47
N GLY A 871 133.31 111.86 -45.14
CA GLY A 871 134.03 112.83 -44.30
C GLY A 871 135.55 112.63 -44.31
N LEU A 872 136.01 111.37 -44.29
CA LEU A 872 137.42 110.99 -44.43
C LEU A 872 137.92 111.24 -45.84
N LEU A 873 137.15 110.90 -46.88
CA LEU A 873 137.44 111.23 -48.28
C LEU A 873 137.46 112.75 -48.50
N LYS A 874 136.57 113.52 -47.88
CA LYS A 874 136.64 115.00 -47.88
C LYS A 874 137.88 115.52 -47.16
N ARG A 875 138.33 114.85 -46.10
CA ARG A 875 139.61 115.16 -45.42
C ARG A 875 140.81 114.81 -46.28
N VAL A 876 140.80 113.67 -46.97
CA VAL A 876 141.83 113.25 -47.94
C VAL A 876 141.83 114.17 -49.16
N ILE A 877 140.67 114.58 -49.67
CA ILE A 877 140.54 115.60 -50.71
C ILE A 877 141.07 116.95 -50.22
N ARG A 878 140.81 117.35 -48.96
CA ARG A 878 141.44 118.55 -48.36
C ARG A 878 142.97 118.40 -48.22
N SER A 879 143.47 117.23 -47.84
CA SER A 879 144.91 116.95 -47.73
C SER A 879 145.60 116.90 -49.09
N ILE A 880 144.91 116.44 -50.14
CA ILE A 880 145.36 116.47 -51.54
C ILE A 880 145.24 117.91 -52.11
N GLN A 881 144.25 118.70 -51.66
CA GLN A 881 144.09 120.12 -52.02
C GLN A 881 145.11 121.06 -51.34
N ILE A 882 145.82 120.63 -50.28
CA ILE A 882 146.90 121.40 -49.63
C ILE A 882 148.26 121.17 -50.31
N PHE A 883 148.42 120.16 -51.18
CA PHE A 883 149.69 119.85 -51.86
C PHE A 883 149.70 120.07 -53.39
N ARG A 884 148.64 120.65 -53.98
CA ARG A 884 148.64 121.15 -55.37
C ARG A 884 147.88 122.46 -55.50
N GLY A 885 148.53 123.52 -55.02
CA GLY A 885 148.27 124.90 -55.44
C GLY A 885 149.37 125.37 -56.39
N GLN A 886 149.23 125.02 -57.67
CA GLN A 886 149.77 125.80 -58.79
C GLN A 886 149.03 125.38 -60.06
N GLU A 887 148.35 126.37 -60.65
CA GLU A 887 147.85 126.43 -62.04
C GLU A 887 146.68 125.51 -62.42
N THR A 888 145.63 125.92 -63.13
CA THR A 888 144.96 127.19 -63.46
C THR A 888 143.69 126.76 -64.23
N ILE A 889 142.53 127.35 -63.89
CA ILE A 889 141.50 127.90 -64.79
C ILE A 889 140.92 127.03 -65.93
N PHE A 890 139.60 126.73 -65.91
CA PHE A 890 138.55 127.25 -66.84
C PHE A 890 137.23 126.45 -66.79
N SER A 891 136.10 127.20 -66.68
CA SER A 891 134.75 126.97 -67.27
C SER A 891 133.99 125.66 -67.02
N SER A 892 132.67 125.53 -66.99
CA SER A 892 131.46 126.37 -66.97
C SER A 892 130.29 125.36 -67.14
N THR A 893 129.03 125.77 -66.89
CA THR A 893 127.78 125.25 -67.52
C THR A 893 127.36 123.78 -67.26
N SER A 894 126.10 123.34 -67.26
CA SER A 894 124.75 123.94 -67.20
C SER A 894 123.72 122.79 -67.28
N LYS A 895 122.53 123.06 -66.72
CA LYS A 895 121.19 122.81 -67.33
C LYS A 895 120.51 121.41 -67.33
N TYR A 896 119.21 121.49 -67.00
CA TYR A 896 118.03 120.85 -67.63
C TYR A 896 117.76 119.36 -67.38
N GLU A 897 116.53 118.81 -67.30
CA GLU A 897 115.13 119.27 -67.16
C GLU A 897 114.22 118.01 -67.31
N VAL A 898 112.92 118.09 -66.92
CA VAL A 898 111.75 117.40 -67.55
C VAL A 898 111.65 115.85 -67.39
N LEU A 899 110.51 115.17 -67.18
CA LEU A 899 109.10 115.38 -66.77
C LEU A 899 108.40 114.00 -66.85
N ASN A 900 107.25 113.87 -66.14
CA ASN A 900 106.03 113.11 -66.52
C ASN A 900 105.98 111.57 -66.35
N LYS A 901 105.13 111.03 -65.45
CA LYS A 901 103.65 110.73 -65.54
C LYS A 901 103.45 109.23 -65.93
N ILE A 902 102.49 108.40 -65.47
CA ILE A 902 101.04 108.52 -65.14
C ILE A 902 100.62 107.40 -64.13
N LEU A 903 99.67 107.75 -63.25
CA LEU A 903 98.68 107.02 -62.40
C LEU A 903 97.87 105.87 -63.09
N PRO A 904 96.76 105.31 -62.53
CA PRO A 904 96.16 105.29 -61.16
C PRO A 904 95.81 103.85 -60.68
N LEU A 905 95.54 103.51 -59.40
CA LEU A 905 94.46 103.87 -58.46
C LEU A 905 93.00 103.60 -58.93
N SER A 906 92.33 102.66 -58.25
CA SER A 906 90.89 102.77 -57.97
C SER A 906 90.59 102.21 -56.58
N ASN A 907 89.85 103.00 -55.83
CA ASN A 907 89.60 102.98 -54.38
C ASN A 907 88.56 101.95 -53.92
N SER A 908 88.65 101.65 -52.60
CA SER A 908 87.58 101.53 -51.57
C SER A 908 86.42 100.56 -51.83
N SER A 909 86.01 99.69 -50.90
CA SER A 909 86.17 99.67 -49.43
C SER A 909 86.30 98.24 -48.93
#